data_AF-A0A4Q3WWG9-F1
#
_entry.id   AF-A0A4Q3WWG9-F1
#
_cell.length_a   1.000
_cell.length_b   1.000
_cell.length_c   1.000
_cell.angle_alpha   90.00
_cell.angle_beta   90.00
_cell.angle_gamma   90.00
#
_symmetry.space_group_name_H-M   'P 1'
#
loop_
_entity.id
_entity.type
_entity.pdbx_description
1 polymer ?
#
loop_
_entity_poly.entity_id
_entity_poly.type
_entity_poly.pdbx_seq_one_letter_code
_entity_poly.pdbx_strand_id
1 'polypeptide(L)'
;LASSPWDQNVVRWHRSAMLWLPYIATLGVSGVLIAQELKKANTETVQRLLPVLSLLLAIVARQMITLWDNLQLAEKLRASNLDLEKNVGDRTRHLATLHGITSTLNTSLDRRTVLRVTLEKTIAAVGADGGGIWLRDARRDVYTNSAPSYEWSLVHWQGLGDDAATVSLLRDLSIAYAERENGHSSFNFSPATREAVEKGIAPPERRLIRVPVRWQGSVMGVMGLMRRDGMFSYEDRALVESVSLEAGTALQNAKLYTEAAHRADRDSVTELFNHRAIQEQLGTTLARCKRTGNQFSIVMMDLNNFKFFNDTYGHPVGDDVLRAVARALKDSCRASDILGRYGGDEFIVLLPDTTAQGTIEMCQRIEAALDERHFEPVPGTKLPIAISFGWAAFPGDGDSIHELLTQADSNLYNHKRGGASYLTQSAKEARESREEIKRLKSRAFGGSFGVLDALVTAIDNKDHYTRHHSEEVTLLSLLVAKEIGYDDEQLRAVRISGLLHDVGKIAVPDDILRHPGKLGREEWEIMQQHPVFGALIVKDVPNLEHVLEGIRHHHEKWDGSGYPDKLVAEDIPEMGRLLAMADCYSALTTDRPYRKGWKPEAALEEIERCKGTHFDPRLCEAFLKVMRRELATQVEDVDYSTRIVEAFGDDAAPETADSNVASEDGPPTILELPATIKS
;
A
#
# COMPACT_ATOMS: atom_id res chain seq x y z
N LEU A 1 67.77 13.56 63.86
CA LEU A 1 69.08 14.26 63.93
C LEU A 1 68.95 15.41 64.90
N ALA A 2 69.25 15.12 66.16
CA ALA A 2 69.49 16.14 67.18
C ALA A 2 70.93 16.64 67.01
N SER A 3 71.10 17.93 66.75
CA SER A 3 72.26 18.76 67.13
C SER A 3 72.28 20.06 66.30
N SER A 4 71.74 21.15 66.86
CA SER A 4 72.09 22.49 66.38
C SER A 4 72.05 23.48 67.56
N PRO A 5 73.19 24.09 67.94
CA PRO A 5 73.34 24.90 69.14
C PRO A 5 72.93 26.38 68.93
N TRP A 6 71.79 26.63 68.28
CA TRP A 6 71.31 27.98 67.96
C TRP A 6 70.29 28.56 68.96
N ASP A 7 70.04 27.88 70.08
CA ASP A 7 68.90 28.20 70.97
C ASP A 7 69.29 28.86 72.31
N GLN A 8 70.38 29.63 72.35
CA GLN A 8 70.79 30.38 73.54
C GLN A 8 70.88 31.90 73.37
N ASN A 9 70.54 32.45 72.19
CA ASN A 9 70.56 33.90 71.93
C ASN A 9 69.17 34.56 71.82
N VAL A 10 68.07 33.83 72.06
CA VAL A 10 66.69 34.40 72.00
C VAL A 10 66.25 35.05 73.33
N VAL A 11 67.05 34.95 74.40
CA VAL A 11 66.70 35.49 75.73
C VAL A 11 67.66 36.62 76.15
N ARG A 12 67.62 37.75 75.44
CA ARG A 12 67.99 39.07 76.00
C ARG A 12 67.02 40.13 75.53
N TRP A 13 65.84 40.13 76.14
CA TRP A 13 64.77 41.09 75.90
C TRP A 13 65.04 42.36 76.72
N HIS A 14 65.45 43.43 76.04
CA HIS A 14 65.61 44.76 76.64
C HIS A 14 64.24 45.41 76.86
N ARG A 15 64.06 45.99 78.05
CA ARG A 15 62.86 46.73 78.51
C ARG A 15 62.52 47.91 77.60
N SER A 16 61.68 47.65 76.60
CA SER A 16 60.90 48.64 75.86
C SER A 16 59.46 48.11 75.85
N ALA A 17 58.47 48.94 76.20
CA ALA A 17 57.09 48.48 76.42
C ALA A 17 56.54 47.73 75.19
N MET A 18 56.30 46.43 75.33
CA MET A 18 55.62 45.60 74.33
C MET A 18 54.20 45.34 74.79
N LEU A 19 53.24 45.64 73.93
CA LEU A 19 51.84 45.32 74.16
C LEU A 19 51.48 44.04 73.44
N TRP A 20 51.01 43.04 74.19
CA TRP A 20 50.53 41.77 73.68
C TRP A 20 49.00 41.75 73.76
N LEU A 21 48.32 41.73 72.62
CA LEU A 21 46.86 41.65 72.56
C LEU A 21 46.44 40.28 72.00
N PRO A 22 46.10 39.31 72.86
CA PRO A 22 45.48 38.07 72.39
C PRO A 22 44.06 38.37 71.90
N TYR A 23 43.78 38.07 70.62
CA TYR A 23 42.43 38.17 70.08
C TYR A 23 41.74 36.80 70.16
N ILE A 24 40.59 36.77 70.85
CA ILE A 24 39.72 35.59 70.95
C ILE A 24 38.63 35.74 69.88
N ALA A 25 38.82 35.10 68.73
CA ALA A 25 37.70 34.71 67.89
C ALA A 25 37.02 33.50 68.55
N THR A 26 35.72 33.33 68.36
CA THR A 26 34.86 32.34 69.05
C THR A 26 35.32 30.87 68.95
N LEU A 27 36.39 30.54 68.22
CA LEU A 27 36.99 29.19 68.18
C LEU A 27 38.54 29.13 68.14
N GLY A 28 39.29 30.20 68.46
CA GLY A 28 40.75 30.11 68.62
C GLY A 28 41.54 31.39 68.27
N VAL A 29 42.78 31.48 68.77
CA VAL A 29 43.69 32.61 68.49
C VAL A 29 44.43 32.35 67.18
N SER A 30 44.20 33.19 66.17
CA SER A 30 44.76 33.02 64.81
C SER A 30 46.00 33.88 64.50
N GLY A 31 46.41 34.80 65.39
CA GLY A 31 47.61 35.61 65.20
C GLY A 31 47.91 36.58 66.36
N VAL A 32 49.14 37.10 66.40
CA VAL A 32 49.62 38.08 67.41
C VAL A 32 50.14 39.32 66.69
N LEU A 33 49.61 40.50 67.02
CA LEU A 33 50.08 41.79 66.52
C LEU A 33 51.15 42.35 67.47
N ILE A 34 52.33 42.65 66.94
CA ILE A 34 53.46 43.24 67.67
C ILE A 34 53.70 44.64 67.10
N ALA A 35 53.58 45.66 67.95
CA ALA A 35 53.93 47.04 67.62
C ALA A 35 55.16 47.48 68.40
N GLN A 36 56.10 48.16 67.74
CA GLN A 36 57.34 48.67 68.34
C GLN A 36 57.43 50.19 68.14
N GLU A 37 57.73 50.91 69.22
CA GLU A 37 57.86 52.37 69.21
C GLU A 37 59.28 52.80 68.81
N LEU A 38 59.40 53.70 67.84
CA LEU A 38 60.69 54.06 67.20
C LEU A 38 61.30 55.38 67.68
N LYS A 39 60.66 56.18 68.56
CA LYS A 39 61.24 57.42 69.12
C LYS A 39 60.84 57.69 70.57
N LYS A 40 61.80 58.17 71.39
CA LYS A 40 61.65 58.53 72.81
C LYS A 40 60.51 59.53 73.03
N ALA A 41 59.42 59.08 73.66
CA ALA A 41 58.34 59.92 74.15
C ALA A 41 58.09 59.69 75.65
N ASN A 42 57.56 60.73 76.30
CA ASN A 42 57.32 60.85 77.74
C ASN A 42 56.43 59.69 78.25
N THR A 43 56.88 59.00 79.29
CA THR A 43 56.35 57.70 79.76
C THR A 43 54.86 57.74 80.17
N GLU A 44 54.35 58.91 80.54
CA GLU A 44 52.97 59.09 81.00
C GLU A 44 51.96 59.20 79.83
N THR A 45 52.34 59.84 78.72
CA THR A 45 51.48 60.01 77.54
C THR A 45 51.30 58.69 76.80
N VAL A 46 52.35 57.87 76.73
CA VAL A 46 52.31 56.54 76.11
C VAL A 46 51.38 55.61 76.89
N GLN A 47 51.44 55.61 78.23
CA GLN A 47 50.54 54.80 79.06
C GLN A 47 49.06 55.18 78.90
N ARG A 48 48.74 56.46 78.67
CA ARG A 48 47.35 56.91 78.42
C ARG A 48 46.84 56.56 77.02
N LEU A 49 47.71 56.54 76.01
CA LEU A 49 47.33 56.24 74.62
C LEU A 49 47.33 54.75 74.28
N LEU A 50 48.06 53.94 75.05
CA LEU A 50 48.22 52.51 74.80
C LEU A 50 46.89 51.73 74.72
N PRO A 51 45.89 51.94 75.61
CA PRO A 51 44.60 51.26 75.50
C PRO A 51 43.83 51.65 74.24
N VAL A 52 43.90 52.93 73.84
CA VAL A 52 43.22 53.44 72.63
C VAL A 52 43.85 52.87 71.36
N LEU A 53 45.19 52.86 71.29
CA LEU A 53 45.93 52.25 70.19
C LEU A 53 45.68 50.74 70.10
N SER A 54 45.61 50.06 71.25
CA SER A 54 45.31 48.63 71.33
C SER A 54 43.93 48.28 70.78
N LEU A 55 42.93 49.09 71.13
CA LEU A 55 41.56 48.93 70.65
C LEU A 55 41.48 49.19 69.15
N LEU A 56 42.15 50.24 68.65
CA LEU A 56 42.22 50.55 67.23
C LEU A 56 42.87 49.41 66.43
N LEU A 57 44.00 48.88 66.90
CA LEU A 57 44.68 47.73 66.29
C LEU A 57 43.79 46.48 66.28
N ALA A 58 43.07 46.20 67.36
CA ALA A 58 42.13 45.09 67.42
C ALA A 58 40.96 45.25 66.45
N ILE A 59 40.42 46.47 66.31
CA ILE A 59 39.35 46.79 65.35
C ILE A 59 39.86 46.60 63.91
N VAL A 60 41.04 47.13 63.58
CA VAL A 60 41.64 47.00 62.24
C VAL A 60 41.96 45.53 61.93
N ALA A 61 42.52 44.79 62.88
CA ALA A 61 42.79 43.36 62.72
C ALA A 61 41.50 42.56 62.47
N ARG A 62 40.43 42.84 63.22
CA ARG A 62 39.11 42.24 63.00
C ARG A 62 38.57 42.54 61.60
N GLN A 63 38.68 43.79 61.14
CA GLN A 63 38.24 44.16 59.79
C GLN A 63 39.06 43.46 58.71
N MET A 64 40.38 43.38 58.85
CA MET A 64 41.27 42.70 57.89
C MET A 64 41.00 41.21 57.79
N ILE A 65 40.77 40.52 58.92
CA ILE A 65 40.44 39.09 58.91
C ILE A 65 39.04 38.87 58.35
N THR A 66 38.06 39.70 58.71
CA THR A 66 36.72 39.62 58.13
C THR A 66 36.77 39.81 56.60
N LEU A 67 37.59 40.75 56.13
CA LEU A 67 37.85 40.94 54.70
C LEU A 67 38.52 39.71 54.07
N TRP A 68 39.49 39.10 54.75
CA TRP A 68 40.15 37.87 54.31
C TRP A 68 39.18 36.69 54.18
N ASP A 69 38.37 36.44 55.21
CA ASP A 69 37.35 35.38 55.21
C ASP A 69 36.30 35.62 54.12
N ASN A 70 35.88 36.88 53.94
CA ASN A 70 34.97 37.26 52.85
C ASN A 70 35.60 37.03 51.47
N LEU A 71 36.90 37.32 51.29
CA LEU A 71 37.62 37.06 50.04
C LEU A 71 37.70 35.55 49.76
N GLN A 72 38.04 34.75 50.76
CA GLN A 72 38.08 33.28 50.66
C GLN A 72 36.70 32.68 50.34
N LEU A 73 35.65 33.19 50.98
CA LEU A 73 34.27 32.78 50.69
C LEU A 73 33.86 33.16 49.27
N ALA A 74 34.21 34.37 48.82
CA ALA A 74 33.91 34.83 47.47
C ALA A 74 34.63 33.99 46.40
N GLU A 75 35.88 33.58 46.63
CA GLU A 75 36.62 32.67 45.73
C GLU A 75 35.96 31.29 45.65
N LYS A 76 35.58 30.70 46.79
CA LYS A 76 34.84 29.42 46.81
C LYS A 76 33.50 29.50 46.09
N LEU A 77 32.75 30.59 46.31
CA LEU A 77 31.45 30.80 45.67
C LEU A 77 31.60 30.94 44.15
N ARG A 78 32.62 31.69 43.68
CA ARG A 78 32.93 31.82 42.25
C ARG A 78 33.28 30.47 41.62
N ALA A 79 34.12 29.67 42.28
CA ALA A 79 34.46 28.34 41.80
C ALA A 79 33.22 27.42 41.70
N SER A 80 32.35 27.44 42.71
CA SER A 80 31.10 26.67 42.71
C SER A 80 30.12 27.16 41.64
N ASN A 81 30.00 28.46 41.41
CA ASN A 81 29.13 29.02 40.37
C ASN A 81 29.61 28.65 38.98
N LEU A 82 30.92 28.72 38.72
CA LEU A 82 31.52 28.28 37.46
C LEU A 82 31.24 26.79 37.19
N ASP A 83 31.33 25.94 38.21
CA ASP A 83 31.00 24.52 38.09
C ASP A 83 29.51 24.28 37.84
N LEU A 84 28.64 25.02 38.52
CA LEU A 84 27.18 25.00 38.28
C LEU A 84 26.81 25.46 36.87
N GLU A 85 27.36 26.58 36.41
CA GLU A 85 27.14 27.10 35.05
C GLU A 85 27.59 26.10 34.00
N LYS A 86 28.74 25.45 34.21
CA LYS A 86 29.22 24.38 33.34
C LYS A 86 28.26 23.19 33.32
N ASN A 87 27.86 22.68 34.49
CA ASN A 87 26.92 21.56 34.60
C ASN A 87 25.55 21.86 33.98
N VAL A 88 25.02 23.08 34.15
CA VAL A 88 23.76 23.51 33.53
C VAL A 88 23.93 23.62 32.02
N GLY A 89 25.05 24.17 31.53
CA GLY A 89 25.36 24.26 30.11
C GLY A 89 25.53 22.89 29.45
N ASP A 90 26.17 21.94 30.12
CA ASP A 90 26.32 20.55 29.68
C ASP A 90 24.96 19.85 29.62
N ARG A 91 24.13 19.94 30.67
CA ARG A 91 22.76 19.38 30.69
C ARG A 91 21.85 19.99 29.63
N THR A 92 21.94 21.29 29.39
CA THR A 92 21.11 21.98 28.38
C THR A 92 21.46 21.50 26.98
N ARG A 93 22.76 21.37 26.67
CA ARG A 93 23.22 20.77 25.40
C ARG A 93 22.75 19.33 25.25
N HIS A 94 22.85 18.55 26.32
CA HIS A 94 22.42 17.16 26.35
C HIS A 94 20.92 17.01 26.05
N LEU A 95 20.07 17.84 26.67
CA LEU A 95 18.62 17.87 26.40
C LEU A 95 18.31 18.30 24.97
N ALA A 96 19.06 19.26 24.42
CA ALA A 96 18.90 19.68 23.02
C ALA A 96 19.28 18.55 22.04
N THR A 97 20.37 17.82 22.33
CA THR A 97 20.78 16.64 21.55
C THR A 97 19.75 15.53 21.62
N LEU A 98 19.23 15.22 22.81
CA LEU A 98 18.12 14.27 22.99
C LEU A 98 16.90 14.70 22.17
N HIS A 99 16.46 15.94 22.32
CA HIS A 99 15.28 16.45 21.61
C HIS A 99 15.42 16.35 20.09
N GLY A 100 16.59 16.69 19.54
CA GLY A 100 16.87 16.55 18.10
C GLY A 100 16.82 15.09 17.62
N ILE A 101 17.34 14.14 18.42
CA ILE A 101 17.27 12.71 18.12
C ILE A 101 15.81 12.24 18.19
N THR A 102 15.12 12.49 19.29
CA THR A 102 13.73 12.07 19.52
C THR A 102 12.79 12.62 18.44
N SER A 103 12.93 13.88 18.03
CA SER A 103 12.13 14.47 16.96
C SER A 103 12.35 13.78 15.60
N THR A 104 13.57 13.28 15.35
CA THR A 104 13.87 12.57 14.09
C THR A 104 13.37 11.12 14.14
N LEU A 105 13.43 10.49 15.32
CA LEU A 105 12.93 9.13 15.51
C LEU A 105 11.40 9.05 15.43
N ASN A 106 10.69 10.01 16.02
CA ASN A 106 9.23 10.00 16.06
C ASN A 106 8.55 10.37 14.73
N THR A 107 9.31 10.87 13.75
CA THR A 107 8.76 11.21 12.41
C THR A 107 8.94 10.09 11.39
N SER A 108 9.72 9.05 11.71
CA SER A 108 9.97 7.93 10.79
C SER A 108 9.22 6.68 11.22
N LEU A 109 8.43 6.12 10.30
CA LEU A 109 7.74 4.84 10.48
C LEU A 109 8.49 3.67 9.81
N ASP A 110 9.63 3.94 9.18
CA ASP A 110 10.49 2.91 8.58
C ASP A 110 11.50 2.39 9.60
N ARG A 111 11.40 1.10 9.94
CA ARG A 111 12.30 0.43 10.88
C ARG A 111 13.77 0.61 10.53
N ARG A 112 14.14 0.55 9.24
CA ARG A 112 15.55 0.70 8.81
C ARG A 112 16.06 2.10 9.05
N THR A 113 15.26 3.11 8.70
CA THR A 113 15.59 4.51 8.93
C THR A 113 15.69 4.83 10.42
N VAL A 114 14.76 4.33 11.24
CA VAL A 114 14.80 4.48 12.71
C VAL A 114 16.11 3.92 13.27
N LEU A 115 16.48 2.68 12.93
CA LEU A 115 17.73 2.05 13.41
C LEU A 115 18.98 2.83 12.99
N ARG A 116 19.03 3.23 11.71
CA ARG A 116 20.17 3.96 11.13
C ARG A 116 20.36 5.32 11.79
N VAL A 117 19.31 6.13 11.82
CA VAL A 117 19.34 7.48 12.40
C VAL A 117 19.65 7.41 13.89
N THR A 118 19.06 6.44 14.62
CA THR A 118 19.36 6.23 16.04
C THR A 118 20.86 6.04 16.23
N LEU A 119 21.46 5.08 15.52
CA LEU A 119 22.87 4.75 15.72
C LEU A 119 23.79 5.91 15.30
N GLU A 120 23.59 6.46 14.11
CA GLU A 120 24.40 7.56 13.55
C GLU A 120 24.41 8.77 14.47
N LYS A 121 23.22 9.19 14.92
CA LYS A 121 23.11 10.37 15.79
C LYS A 121 23.64 10.09 17.19
N THR A 122 23.47 8.87 17.70
CA THR A 122 24.01 8.50 19.02
C THR A 122 25.53 8.47 18.98
N ILE A 123 26.13 7.85 17.97
CA ILE A 123 27.59 7.82 17.77
C ILE A 123 28.14 9.25 17.70
N ALA A 124 27.50 10.14 16.93
CA ALA A 124 27.93 11.54 16.83
C ALA A 124 27.76 12.28 18.15
N ALA A 125 26.65 12.06 18.87
CA ALA A 125 26.34 12.75 20.12
C ALA A 125 27.31 12.42 21.24
N VAL A 126 27.70 11.14 21.37
CA VAL A 126 28.72 10.73 22.34
C VAL A 126 30.11 10.64 21.73
N GLY A 127 30.38 11.09 20.50
CA GLY A 127 31.70 10.94 19.88
C GLY A 127 32.27 9.52 20.00
N ALA A 128 31.47 8.50 19.69
CA ALA A 128 31.95 7.13 19.59
C ALA A 128 32.69 6.91 18.26
N ASP A 129 33.60 5.95 18.22
CA ASP A 129 34.32 5.59 16.98
C ASP A 129 33.56 4.56 16.15
N GLY A 130 32.61 3.86 16.77
CA GLY A 130 31.71 2.94 16.11
C GLY A 130 30.70 2.30 17.06
N GLY A 131 29.75 1.60 16.49
CA GLY A 131 28.70 0.94 17.23
C GLY A 131 27.80 0.08 16.35
N GLY A 132 26.93 -0.67 17.01
CA GLY A 132 25.94 -1.52 16.38
C GLY A 132 24.67 -1.66 17.19
N ILE A 133 23.59 -2.00 16.49
CA ILE A 133 22.33 -2.41 17.10
C ILE A 133 22.06 -3.86 16.71
N TRP A 134 21.80 -4.68 17.71
CA TRP A 134 21.38 -6.07 17.56
C TRP A 134 19.95 -6.20 18.05
N LEU A 135 19.08 -6.77 17.24
CA LEU A 135 17.71 -7.08 17.63
C LEU A 135 17.55 -8.58 17.80
N ARG A 136 16.69 -8.96 18.74
CA ARG A 136 16.17 -10.32 18.86
C ARG A 136 15.03 -10.47 17.87
N ASP A 137 14.96 -11.60 17.16
CA ASP A 137 13.84 -11.92 16.26
C ASP A 137 13.71 -11.01 15.00
N ALA A 138 14.83 -10.58 14.39
CA ALA A 138 14.77 -9.70 13.22
C ALA A 138 14.28 -10.38 11.92
N ARG A 139 14.07 -11.70 11.91
CA ARG A 139 13.58 -12.46 10.74
C ARG A 139 12.06 -12.52 10.62
N ARG A 140 11.29 -11.94 11.56
CA ARG A 140 9.83 -11.75 11.41
C ARG A 140 9.45 -10.64 10.42
N ASP A 141 10.11 -10.56 9.26
CA ASP A 141 9.51 -9.93 8.08
C ASP A 141 8.57 -10.96 7.45
N VAL A 142 7.36 -11.06 8.01
CA VAL A 142 6.06 -11.50 7.43
C VAL A 142 5.95 -12.80 6.59
N TYR A 143 7.03 -13.50 6.22
CA TYR A 143 6.97 -14.57 5.21
C TYR A 143 7.67 -15.90 5.56
N THR A 144 8.30 -16.08 6.72
CA THR A 144 8.83 -17.41 7.09
C THR A 144 8.56 -17.76 8.55
N ASN A 145 7.74 -18.79 8.77
CA ASN A 145 7.28 -19.25 10.08
C ASN A 145 8.28 -20.20 10.78
N SER A 146 9.56 -20.17 10.40
CA SER A 146 10.50 -21.28 10.67
C SER A 146 11.81 -20.88 11.36
N ALA A 147 12.00 -19.63 11.79
CA ALA A 147 13.22 -19.25 12.50
C ALA A 147 13.06 -19.41 14.04
N PRO A 148 14.02 -20.05 14.73
CA PRO A 148 13.96 -20.25 16.19
C PRO A 148 14.02 -18.92 16.96
N SER A 149 13.21 -18.80 18.01
CA SER A 149 12.90 -17.59 18.81
C SER A 149 14.03 -17.01 19.68
N TYR A 150 15.29 -17.36 19.40
CA TYR A 150 16.47 -17.03 20.22
C TYR A 150 17.64 -16.42 19.44
N GLU A 151 17.48 -16.15 18.14
CA GLU A 151 18.58 -15.65 17.31
C GLU A 151 18.71 -14.11 17.38
N TRP A 152 19.90 -13.65 17.77
CA TRP A 152 20.29 -12.23 17.75
C TRP A 152 20.93 -11.91 16.41
N SER A 153 20.45 -10.87 15.73
CA SER A 153 20.99 -10.43 14.45
C SER A 153 21.45 -8.99 14.50
N LEU A 154 22.62 -8.72 13.92
CA LEU A 154 23.09 -7.37 13.66
C LEU A 154 22.19 -6.75 12.61
N VAL A 155 21.47 -5.69 12.97
CA VAL A 155 20.55 -5.00 12.04
C VAL A 155 21.14 -3.73 11.48
N HIS A 156 22.08 -3.11 12.21
CA HIS A 156 22.76 -1.92 11.75
C HIS A 156 24.13 -1.76 12.43
N TRP A 157 25.13 -1.33 11.66
CA TRP A 157 26.51 -1.13 12.08
C TRP A 157 27.08 0.13 11.45
N GLN A 158 27.90 0.86 12.22
CA GLN A 158 28.65 2.00 11.72
C GLN A 158 29.99 2.11 12.45
N GLY A 159 31.09 2.25 11.70
CA GLY A 159 32.43 2.46 12.27
C GLY A 159 33.46 2.87 11.23
N LEU A 160 34.62 3.37 11.68
CA LEU A 160 35.73 3.86 10.84
C LEU A 160 36.62 2.76 10.22
N GLY A 161 36.31 1.47 10.45
CA GLY A 161 36.97 0.34 9.82
C GLY A 161 36.30 -0.97 10.23
N ASP A 162 35.86 -1.75 9.23
CA ASP A 162 35.14 -3.02 9.41
C ASP A 162 36.08 -4.17 9.79
N ASP A 163 36.87 -4.00 10.84
CA ASP A 163 37.63 -5.10 11.41
C ASP A 163 36.67 -6.13 12.01
N ALA A 164 36.54 -7.27 11.32
CA ALA A 164 35.60 -8.34 11.70
C ALA A 164 35.79 -8.82 13.14
N ALA A 165 37.01 -8.76 13.68
CA ALA A 165 37.30 -9.11 15.06
C ALA A 165 36.67 -8.10 16.04
N THR A 166 36.85 -6.80 15.78
CA THR A 166 36.26 -5.70 16.56
C THR A 166 34.71 -5.73 16.55
N VAL A 167 34.09 -5.98 15.39
CA VAL A 167 32.64 -6.13 15.26
C VAL A 167 32.14 -7.33 16.07
N SER A 168 32.80 -8.49 15.94
CA SER A 168 32.43 -9.72 16.64
C SER A 168 32.56 -9.57 18.15
N LEU A 169 33.62 -8.89 18.61
CA LEU A 169 33.86 -8.61 20.02
C LEU A 169 32.78 -7.70 20.61
N LEU A 170 32.46 -6.59 19.94
CA LEU A 170 31.41 -5.68 20.41
C LEU A 170 30.03 -6.35 20.42
N ARG A 171 29.71 -7.14 19.39
CA ARG A 171 28.48 -7.95 19.34
C ARG A 171 28.37 -8.85 20.56
N ASP A 172 29.36 -9.71 20.75
CA ASP A 172 29.33 -10.77 21.75
C ASP A 172 29.24 -10.21 23.18
N LEU A 173 29.99 -9.13 23.47
CA LEU A 173 29.94 -8.45 24.76
C LEU A 173 28.64 -7.70 25.01
N SER A 174 27.99 -7.19 23.96
CA SER A 174 26.69 -6.49 24.05
C SER A 174 25.56 -7.48 24.28
N ILE A 175 25.51 -8.59 23.52
CA ILE A 175 24.48 -9.62 23.69
C ILE A 175 24.60 -10.29 25.06
N ALA A 176 25.83 -10.64 25.49
CA ALA A 176 26.04 -11.21 26.82
C ALA A 176 25.57 -10.27 27.95
N TYR A 177 25.72 -8.96 27.77
CA TYR A 177 25.21 -7.95 28.70
C TYR A 177 23.68 -7.97 28.75
N ALA A 178 23.02 -7.97 27.59
CA ALA A 178 21.56 -7.99 27.50
C ALA A 178 20.93 -9.26 28.06
N GLU A 179 21.54 -10.43 27.81
CA GLU A 179 21.06 -11.71 28.35
C GLU A 179 21.15 -11.76 29.89
N ARG A 180 22.25 -11.26 30.47
CA ARG A 180 22.39 -11.15 31.93
C ARG A 180 21.31 -10.27 32.55
N GLU A 181 20.99 -9.13 31.94
CA GLU A 181 19.91 -8.27 32.43
C GLU A 181 18.52 -8.94 32.33
N ASN A 182 18.33 -9.87 31.39
CA ASN A 182 17.09 -10.66 31.27
C ASN A 182 17.05 -11.89 32.20
N GLY A 183 18.06 -12.09 33.05
CA GLY A 183 18.14 -13.25 33.93
C GLY A 183 18.64 -14.54 33.26
N HIS A 184 19.11 -14.46 32.00
CA HIS A 184 19.78 -15.58 31.34
C HIS A 184 21.30 -15.48 31.53
N SER A 185 21.92 -16.56 31.99
CA SER A 185 23.36 -16.62 32.23
C SER A 185 24.16 -17.20 31.06
N SER A 186 23.50 -17.80 30.07
CA SER A 186 24.15 -18.60 29.03
C SER A 186 24.17 -17.89 27.67
N PHE A 187 25.22 -17.13 27.40
CA PHE A 187 25.60 -16.73 26.04
C PHE A 187 27.00 -17.26 25.73
N ASN A 188 27.16 -17.94 24.60
CA ASN A 188 28.45 -18.48 24.19
C ASN A 188 29.21 -17.48 23.33
N PHE A 189 30.36 -17.01 23.84
CA PHE A 189 31.29 -16.20 23.05
C PHE A 189 31.83 -16.97 21.86
N SER A 190 31.96 -16.27 20.72
CA SER A 190 32.65 -16.79 19.55
C SER A 190 34.12 -17.11 19.86
N PRO A 191 34.77 -18.03 19.11
CA PRO A 191 36.17 -18.38 19.35
C PRO A 191 37.11 -17.16 19.35
N ALA A 192 36.90 -16.23 18.41
CA ALA A 192 37.69 -15.01 18.31
C ALA A 192 37.51 -14.08 19.53
N THR A 193 36.27 -13.92 20.01
CA THR A 193 36.00 -13.13 21.22
C THR A 193 36.60 -13.78 22.47
N ARG A 194 36.51 -15.11 22.59
CA ARG A 194 37.10 -15.85 23.71
C ARG A 194 38.60 -15.65 23.75
N GLU A 195 39.28 -15.81 22.62
CA GLU A 195 40.71 -15.58 22.48
C GLU A 195 41.10 -14.14 22.80
N ALA A 196 40.33 -13.14 22.33
CA ALA A 196 40.59 -11.73 22.61
C ALA A 196 40.45 -11.39 24.10
N VAL A 197 39.45 -11.98 24.78
CA VAL A 197 39.24 -11.82 26.23
C VAL A 197 40.35 -12.52 27.02
N GLU A 198 40.69 -13.76 26.67
CA GLU A 198 41.75 -14.55 27.32
C GLU A 198 43.14 -13.89 27.19
N LYS A 199 43.42 -13.26 26.05
CA LYS A 199 44.68 -12.54 25.81
C LYS A 199 44.68 -11.11 26.37
N GLY A 200 43.59 -10.64 26.98
CA GLY A 200 43.47 -9.27 27.50
C GLY A 200 43.46 -8.18 26.42
N ILE A 201 43.11 -8.55 25.18
CA ILE A 201 43.04 -7.65 24.02
C ILE A 201 41.69 -6.91 23.97
N ALA A 202 40.69 -7.40 24.70
CA ALA A 202 39.38 -6.75 24.77
C ALA A 202 39.48 -5.33 25.37
N PRO A 203 38.77 -4.33 24.80
CA PRO A 203 38.83 -2.96 25.28
C PRO A 203 38.27 -2.88 26.71
N PRO A 204 38.80 -1.96 27.56
CA PRO A 204 38.29 -1.76 28.90
C PRO A 204 36.79 -1.45 28.90
N GLU A 205 36.04 -1.90 29.90
CA GLU A 205 34.59 -1.66 29.96
C GLU A 205 34.21 -0.18 29.88
N ARG A 206 35.06 0.72 30.38
CA ARG A 206 34.84 2.17 30.30
C ARG A 206 34.95 2.75 28.89
N ARG A 207 35.43 1.97 27.92
CA ARG A 207 35.47 2.31 26.49
C ARG A 207 34.28 1.72 25.72
N LEU A 208 33.35 1.07 26.41
CA LEU A 208 32.16 0.44 25.84
C LEU A 208 30.90 0.99 26.53
N ILE A 209 29.91 1.37 25.74
CA ILE A 209 28.53 1.53 26.22
C ILE A 209 27.73 0.39 25.66
N ARG A 210 26.99 -0.30 26.53
CA ARG A 210 26.09 -1.41 26.18
C ARG A 210 24.78 -1.15 26.88
N VAL A 211 23.72 -0.90 26.12
CA VAL A 211 22.41 -0.59 26.67
C VAL A 211 21.33 -1.45 26.00
N PRO A 212 20.37 -1.97 26.76
CA PRO A 212 19.26 -2.71 26.18
C PRO A 212 18.29 -1.73 25.51
N VAL A 213 17.83 -2.09 24.32
CA VAL A 213 16.71 -1.43 23.63
C VAL A 213 15.44 -2.10 24.13
N ARG A 214 14.59 -1.33 24.81
CA ARG A 214 13.42 -1.84 25.54
C ARG A 214 12.12 -1.19 25.10
N TRP A 215 11.05 -1.97 25.16
CA TRP A 215 9.69 -1.46 25.12
C TRP A 215 8.85 -2.12 26.23
N GLN A 216 8.19 -1.31 27.06
CA GLN A 216 7.42 -1.74 28.24
C GLN A 216 8.13 -2.79 29.12
N GLY A 217 9.44 -2.62 29.31
CA GLY A 217 10.27 -3.52 30.13
C GLY A 217 10.78 -4.78 29.40
N SER A 218 10.26 -5.10 28.22
CA SER A 218 10.77 -6.20 27.39
C SER A 218 11.99 -5.76 26.57
N VAL A 219 13.07 -6.54 26.60
CA VAL A 219 14.28 -6.27 25.81
C VAL A 219 14.07 -6.74 24.38
N MET A 220 13.98 -5.78 23.46
CA MET A 220 13.85 -6.02 22.02
C MET A 220 15.22 -6.17 21.35
N GLY A 221 16.24 -5.52 21.91
CA GLY A 221 17.56 -5.43 21.32
C GLY A 221 18.63 -4.96 22.29
N VAL A 222 19.84 -4.79 21.77
CA VAL A 222 20.96 -4.16 22.48
C VAL A 222 21.70 -3.22 21.54
N MET A 223 22.03 -2.04 22.03
CA MET A 223 22.90 -1.09 21.36
C MET A 223 24.26 -1.10 22.05
N GLY A 224 25.30 -1.32 21.26
CA GLY A 224 26.69 -1.33 21.70
C GLY A 224 27.48 -0.26 20.99
N LEU A 225 28.18 0.59 21.73
CA LEU A 225 29.07 1.63 21.22
C LEU A 225 30.48 1.42 21.77
N MET A 226 31.49 1.80 20.99
CA MET A 226 32.88 1.75 21.41
C MET A 226 33.61 3.07 21.12
N ARG A 227 34.62 3.35 21.94
CA ARG A 227 35.70 4.28 21.60
C ARG A 227 37.04 3.56 21.59
N ARG A 228 37.90 3.88 20.64
CA ARG A 228 39.30 3.45 20.59
C ARG A 228 40.08 4.14 21.69
N ASP A 229 39.90 5.45 21.83
CA ASP A 229 40.60 6.29 22.80
C ASP A 229 39.65 7.11 23.68
N GLY A 230 40.05 7.35 24.92
CA GLY A 230 39.22 8.00 25.93
C GLY A 230 38.20 7.08 26.60
N MET A 231 37.60 7.55 27.70
CA MET A 231 36.57 6.84 28.45
C MET A 231 35.22 7.50 28.22
N PHE A 232 34.15 6.70 28.16
CA PHE A 232 32.79 7.24 28.24
C PHE A 232 32.53 7.79 29.64
N SER A 233 31.89 8.95 29.69
CA SER A 233 31.43 9.57 30.93
C SER A 233 30.14 8.91 31.42
N TYR A 234 29.76 9.17 32.67
CA TYR A 234 28.44 8.78 33.17
C TYR A 234 27.30 9.42 32.36
N GLU A 235 27.52 10.66 31.91
CA GLU A 235 26.57 11.40 31.09
C GLU A 235 26.41 10.75 29.71
N ASP A 236 27.51 10.34 29.06
CA ASP A 236 27.44 9.61 27.79
C ASP A 236 26.57 8.36 27.92
N ARG A 237 26.73 7.62 29.03
CA ARG A 237 25.92 6.43 29.28
C ARG A 237 24.45 6.78 29.49
N ALA A 238 24.14 7.80 30.30
CA ALA A 238 22.78 8.25 30.54
C ALA A 238 22.08 8.75 29.26
N LEU A 239 22.83 9.40 28.36
CA LEU A 239 22.35 9.81 27.04
C LEU A 239 21.90 8.60 26.23
N VAL A 240 22.79 7.62 26.12
CA VAL A 240 22.60 6.42 25.30
C VAL A 240 21.48 5.54 25.87
N GLU A 241 21.35 5.44 27.19
CA GLU A 241 20.22 4.78 27.84
C GLU A 241 18.88 5.47 27.50
N SER A 242 18.84 6.81 27.53
CA SER A 242 17.65 7.59 27.18
C SER A 242 17.28 7.44 25.71
N VAL A 243 18.26 7.53 24.80
CA VAL A 243 18.05 7.32 23.37
C VAL A 243 17.59 5.88 23.08
N SER A 244 18.12 4.89 23.81
CA SER A 244 17.73 3.49 23.67
C SER A 244 16.26 3.22 24.03
N LEU A 245 15.74 3.92 25.04
CA LEU A 245 14.32 3.85 25.42
C LEU A 245 13.41 4.44 24.33
N GLU A 246 13.78 5.61 23.81
CA GLU A 246 13.06 6.26 22.69
C GLU A 246 13.12 5.41 21.43
N ALA A 247 14.29 4.85 21.10
CA ALA A 247 14.48 3.94 19.98
C ALA A 247 13.60 2.69 20.11
N GLY A 248 13.48 2.10 21.31
CA GLY A 248 12.58 0.98 21.55
C GLY A 248 11.11 1.32 21.25
N THR A 249 10.67 2.52 21.64
CA THR A 249 9.32 3.02 21.34
C THR A 249 9.12 3.24 19.84
N ALA A 250 10.05 3.89 19.17
CA ALA A 250 9.99 4.13 17.72
C ALA A 250 10.01 2.81 16.92
N LEU A 251 10.82 1.83 17.32
CA LEU A 251 10.88 0.51 16.69
C LEU A 251 9.57 -0.27 16.86
N GLN A 252 8.94 -0.19 18.03
CA GLN A 252 7.64 -0.80 18.24
C GLN A 252 6.56 -0.11 17.41
N ASN A 253 6.57 1.21 17.31
CA ASN A 253 5.64 1.95 16.47
C ASN A 253 5.81 1.61 14.99
N ALA A 254 7.05 1.54 14.50
CA ALA A 254 7.34 1.09 13.14
C ALA A 254 6.84 -0.34 12.88
N LYS A 255 7.02 -1.26 13.85
CA LYS A 255 6.50 -2.63 13.77
C LYS A 255 4.97 -2.65 13.70
N LEU A 256 4.29 -1.94 14.60
CA LEU A 256 2.83 -1.86 14.64
C LEU A 256 2.27 -1.23 13.36
N TYR A 257 2.92 -0.21 12.83
CA TYR A 257 2.54 0.40 11.56
C TYR A 257 2.67 -0.58 10.40
N THR A 258 3.79 -1.30 10.31
CA THR A 258 4.00 -2.34 9.30
C THR A 258 2.96 -3.47 9.45
N GLU A 259 2.66 -3.93 10.66
CA GLU A 259 1.62 -4.93 10.90
C GLU A 259 0.22 -4.42 10.54
N ALA A 260 -0.10 -3.16 10.85
CA ALA A 260 -1.37 -2.54 10.51
C ALA A 260 -1.51 -2.35 9.00
N ALA A 261 -0.46 -1.88 8.32
CA ALA A 261 -0.41 -1.79 6.87
C ALA A 261 -0.57 -3.17 6.23
N HIS A 262 0.15 -4.19 6.72
CA HIS A 262 -0.03 -5.56 6.25
C HIS A 262 -1.45 -6.08 6.45
N ARG A 263 -2.12 -5.80 7.59
CA ARG A 263 -3.53 -6.18 7.77
C ARG A 263 -4.45 -5.40 6.84
N ALA A 264 -4.18 -4.12 6.62
CA ALA A 264 -4.94 -3.27 5.71
C ALA A 264 -4.77 -3.64 4.23
N ASP A 265 -3.69 -4.33 3.88
CA ASP A 265 -3.39 -4.80 2.52
C ASP A 265 -3.91 -6.20 2.24
N ARG A 266 -4.49 -6.87 3.24
CA ARG A 266 -4.99 -8.24 3.11
C ARG A 266 -6.51 -8.28 3.10
N ASP A 267 -7.05 -9.27 2.42
CA ASP A 267 -8.47 -9.62 2.49
C ASP A 267 -8.77 -10.36 3.79
N SER A 268 -9.86 -9.98 4.46
CA SER A 268 -10.23 -10.49 5.78
C SER A 268 -10.64 -11.96 5.81
N VAL A 269 -11.09 -12.50 4.66
CA VAL A 269 -11.55 -13.90 4.56
C VAL A 269 -10.41 -14.81 4.12
N THR A 270 -9.67 -14.42 3.08
CA THR A 270 -8.68 -15.28 2.40
C THR A 270 -7.23 -15.07 2.84
N GLU A 271 -6.95 -13.96 3.55
CA GLU A 271 -5.59 -13.49 3.90
C GLU A 271 -4.66 -13.31 2.69
N LEU A 272 -5.20 -13.24 1.47
CA LEU A 272 -4.45 -12.84 0.28
C LEU A 272 -4.37 -11.32 0.21
N PHE A 273 -3.58 -10.75 -0.70
CA PHE A 273 -3.66 -9.30 -0.94
C PHE A 273 -5.07 -8.90 -1.36
N ASN A 274 -5.58 -7.79 -0.85
CA ASN A 274 -6.84 -7.23 -1.31
C ASN A 274 -6.66 -6.46 -2.62
N HIS A 275 -7.78 -6.02 -3.19
CA HIS A 275 -7.83 -5.28 -4.46
C HIS A 275 -6.82 -4.12 -4.52
N ARG A 276 -6.80 -3.25 -3.50
CA ARG A 276 -5.90 -2.08 -3.45
C ARG A 276 -4.43 -2.50 -3.47
N ALA A 277 -4.05 -3.45 -2.62
CA ALA A 277 -2.67 -3.90 -2.52
C ALA A 277 -2.19 -4.57 -3.81
N ILE A 278 -3.05 -5.33 -4.50
CA ILE A 278 -2.71 -5.92 -5.80
C ILE A 278 -2.43 -4.86 -6.86
N GLN A 279 -3.24 -3.80 -6.94
CA GLN A 279 -3.02 -2.72 -7.91
C GLN A 279 -1.65 -2.07 -7.73
N GLU A 280 -1.22 -1.86 -6.48
CA GLU A 280 0.11 -1.35 -6.16
C GLU A 280 1.23 -2.33 -6.57
N GLN A 281 1.03 -3.64 -6.37
CA GLN A 281 1.98 -4.67 -6.79
C GLN A 281 2.08 -4.80 -8.31
N LEU A 282 0.97 -4.67 -9.04
CA LEU A 282 0.93 -4.62 -10.51
C LEU A 282 1.76 -3.45 -11.03
N GLY A 283 1.55 -2.25 -10.49
CA GLY A 283 2.32 -1.07 -10.87
C GLY A 283 3.81 -1.21 -10.60
N THR A 284 4.17 -1.73 -9.43
CA THR A 284 5.57 -1.96 -9.04
C THR A 284 6.25 -2.99 -9.94
N THR A 285 5.54 -4.08 -10.27
CA THR A 285 6.04 -5.16 -11.12
C THR A 285 6.24 -4.67 -12.56
N LEU A 286 5.24 -3.97 -13.13
CA LEU A 286 5.34 -3.41 -14.48
C LEU A 286 6.52 -2.42 -14.58
N ALA A 287 6.65 -1.50 -13.64
CA ALA A 287 7.76 -0.54 -13.62
C ALA A 287 9.14 -1.19 -13.47
N ARG A 288 9.22 -2.33 -12.76
CA ARG A 288 10.45 -3.13 -12.67
C ARG A 288 10.76 -3.82 -14.00
N CYS A 289 9.79 -4.52 -14.58
CA CYS A 289 9.95 -5.27 -15.83
C CYS A 289 10.28 -4.34 -17.02
N LYS A 290 9.66 -3.16 -17.12
CA LYS A 290 10.04 -2.14 -18.12
C LYS A 290 11.49 -1.69 -18.02
N ARG A 291 12.06 -1.63 -16.81
CA ARG A 291 13.47 -1.21 -16.60
C ARG A 291 14.47 -2.32 -16.88
N THR A 292 14.14 -3.57 -16.55
CA THR A 292 15.06 -4.71 -16.70
C THR A 292 14.91 -5.43 -18.04
N GLY A 293 13.80 -5.21 -18.77
CA GLY A 293 13.44 -5.97 -19.95
C GLY A 293 12.89 -7.37 -19.65
N ASN A 294 12.51 -7.64 -18.39
CA ASN A 294 11.96 -8.94 -17.98
C ASN A 294 10.47 -9.03 -18.32
N GLN A 295 9.96 -10.25 -18.37
CA GLN A 295 8.55 -10.57 -18.58
C GLN A 295 7.84 -10.89 -17.26
N PHE A 296 6.52 -10.77 -17.25
CA PHE A 296 5.67 -11.32 -16.19
C PHE A 296 4.30 -11.66 -16.79
N SER A 297 3.57 -12.54 -16.13
CA SER A 297 2.19 -12.84 -16.50
C SER A 297 1.23 -12.48 -15.38
N ILE A 298 -0.01 -12.18 -15.73
CA ILE A 298 -1.12 -12.06 -14.80
C ILE A 298 -2.14 -13.15 -15.10
N VAL A 299 -2.77 -13.68 -14.06
CA VAL A 299 -3.85 -14.66 -14.17
C VAL A 299 -5.00 -14.18 -13.33
N MET A 300 -6.14 -13.91 -13.96
CA MET A 300 -7.43 -13.69 -13.32
C MET A 300 -8.20 -15.00 -13.24
N MET A 301 -8.90 -15.20 -12.14
CA MET A 301 -9.64 -16.41 -11.86
C MET A 301 -10.98 -16.06 -11.23
N ASP A 302 -12.01 -16.84 -11.53
CA ASP A 302 -13.36 -16.60 -11.03
C ASP A 302 -14.03 -17.94 -10.67
N LEU A 303 -14.70 -17.96 -9.52
CA LEU A 303 -15.43 -19.13 -9.05
C LEU A 303 -16.78 -19.27 -9.75
N ASN A 304 -16.93 -20.36 -10.51
CA ASN A 304 -18.11 -20.60 -11.31
C ASN A 304 -19.35 -20.80 -10.42
N ASN A 305 -20.42 -20.06 -10.71
CA ASN A 305 -21.70 -20.10 -10.00
C ASN A 305 -21.61 -19.84 -8.47
N PHE A 306 -20.60 -19.11 -8.00
CA PHE A 306 -20.39 -18.89 -6.56
C PHE A 306 -21.56 -18.19 -5.86
N LYS A 307 -22.27 -17.29 -6.56
CA LYS A 307 -23.50 -16.69 -6.06
C LYS A 307 -24.58 -17.72 -5.75
N PHE A 308 -24.87 -18.61 -6.70
CA PHE A 308 -25.85 -19.69 -6.51
C PHE A 308 -25.44 -20.61 -5.35
N PHE A 309 -24.13 -20.86 -5.21
CA PHE A 309 -23.59 -21.61 -4.08
C PHE A 309 -23.90 -20.91 -2.74
N ASN A 310 -23.62 -19.61 -2.63
CA ASN A 310 -23.91 -18.84 -1.42
C ASN A 310 -25.41 -18.77 -1.10
N ASP A 311 -26.26 -18.66 -2.11
CA ASP A 311 -27.71 -18.64 -1.94
C ASP A 311 -28.23 -20.01 -1.45
N THR A 312 -27.54 -21.10 -1.81
CA THR A 312 -27.92 -22.47 -1.43
C THR A 312 -27.39 -22.86 -0.05
N TYR A 313 -26.12 -22.55 0.27
CA TYR A 313 -25.43 -23.04 1.47
C TYR A 313 -25.13 -21.95 2.51
N GLY A 314 -25.38 -20.68 2.18
CA GLY A 314 -25.14 -19.53 3.04
C GLY A 314 -23.72 -18.97 2.94
N HIS A 315 -23.58 -17.67 3.20
CA HIS A 315 -22.30 -16.96 3.16
C HIS A 315 -21.17 -17.55 4.02
N PRO A 316 -21.41 -18.06 5.25
CA PRO A 316 -20.34 -18.66 6.05
C PRO A 316 -19.67 -19.87 5.37
N VAL A 317 -20.46 -20.68 4.66
CA VAL A 317 -19.97 -21.83 3.89
C VAL A 317 -19.25 -21.36 2.61
N GLY A 318 -19.73 -20.28 2.00
CA GLY A 318 -19.02 -19.57 0.93
C GLY A 318 -17.63 -19.09 1.34
N ASP A 319 -17.51 -18.52 2.54
CA ASP A 319 -16.22 -18.08 3.08
C ASP A 319 -15.25 -19.25 3.29
N ASP A 320 -15.77 -20.43 3.65
CA ASP A 320 -14.98 -21.66 3.76
C ASP A 320 -14.44 -22.11 2.39
N VAL A 321 -15.25 -21.99 1.31
CA VAL A 321 -14.81 -22.23 -0.08
C VAL A 321 -13.72 -21.25 -0.49
N LEU A 322 -13.91 -19.96 -0.25
CA LEU A 322 -12.92 -18.92 -0.55
C LEU A 322 -11.59 -19.18 0.18
N ARG A 323 -11.65 -19.63 1.45
CA ARG A 323 -10.47 -20.04 2.22
C ARG A 323 -9.81 -21.30 1.66
N ALA A 324 -10.58 -22.26 1.16
CA ALA A 324 -10.04 -23.45 0.51
C ALA A 324 -9.29 -23.11 -0.79
N VAL A 325 -9.87 -22.24 -1.62
CA VAL A 325 -9.26 -21.76 -2.87
C VAL A 325 -7.98 -21.00 -2.58
N ALA A 326 -8.01 -20.06 -1.62
CA ALA A 326 -6.83 -19.31 -1.21
C ALA A 326 -5.68 -20.21 -0.72
N ARG A 327 -5.99 -21.30 -0.02
CA ARG A 327 -4.99 -22.32 0.38
C ARG A 327 -4.43 -23.08 -0.81
N ALA A 328 -5.28 -23.52 -1.74
CA ALA A 328 -4.84 -24.20 -2.95
C ALA A 328 -3.91 -23.32 -3.81
N LEU A 329 -4.20 -22.02 -3.90
CA LEU A 329 -3.34 -21.03 -4.56
C LEU A 329 -2.00 -20.88 -3.85
N LYS A 330 -2.00 -20.71 -2.52
CA LYS A 330 -0.76 -20.63 -1.71
C LYS A 330 0.13 -21.87 -1.87
N ASP A 331 -0.47 -23.06 -1.93
CA ASP A 331 0.25 -24.32 -2.07
C ASP A 331 0.78 -24.56 -3.49
N SER A 332 0.13 -23.97 -4.51
CA SER A 332 0.48 -24.14 -5.92
C SER A 332 1.47 -23.07 -6.45
N CYS A 333 1.58 -21.94 -5.75
CA CYS A 333 2.44 -20.79 -6.07
C CYS A 333 3.82 -20.85 -5.43
N ARG A 334 4.78 -20.14 -6.04
CA ARG A 334 6.11 -19.88 -5.47
C ARG A 334 6.06 -18.69 -4.52
N ALA A 335 7.06 -18.57 -3.65
CA ALA A 335 7.18 -17.42 -2.75
C ALA A 335 7.36 -16.06 -3.47
N SER A 336 7.78 -16.10 -4.75
CA SER A 336 7.90 -14.91 -5.61
C SER A 336 6.58 -14.47 -6.23
N ASP A 337 5.57 -15.34 -6.25
CA ASP A 337 4.28 -15.08 -6.89
C ASP A 337 3.42 -14.23 -5.96
N ILE A 338 2.64 -13.32 -6.54
CA ILE A 338 1.84 -12.37 -5.77
C ILE A 338 0.38 -12.76 -5.93
N LEU A 339 -0.22 -13.19 -4.83
CA LEU A 339 -1.59 -13.70 -4.75
C LEU A 339 -2.53 -12.64 -4.17
N GLY A 340 -3.69 -12.44 -4.80
CA GLY A 340 -4.72 -11.55 -4.29
C GLY A 340 -6.14 -11.99 -4.58
N ARG A 341 -7.06 -11.46 -3.78
CA ARG A 341 -8.49 -11.48 -4.02
C ARG A 341 -8.86 -10.15 -4.68
N TYR A 342 -9.29 -10.22 -5.94
CA TYR A 342 -9.55 -9.05 -6.77
C TYR A 342 -10.99 -8.54 -6.62
N GLY A 343 -11.93 -9.45 -6.38
CA GLY A 343 -13.37 -9.20 -6.22
C GLY A 343 -14.01 -10.13 -5.18
N GLY A 344 -15.34 -10.28 -5.22
CA GLY A 344 -16.08 -11.14 -4.28
C GLY A 344 -15.72 -12.61 -4.43
N ASP A 345 -15.70 -13.10 -5.66
CA ASP A 345 -15.41 -14.47 -6.10
C ASP A 345 -14.19 -14.54 -7.03
N GLU A 346 -13.54 -13.41 -7.25
CA GLU A 346 -12.42 -13.28 -8.18
C GLU A 346 -11.07 -13.25 -7.47
N PHE A 347 -10.12 -13.98 -8.04
CA PHE A 347 -8.73 -14.05 -7.61
C PHE A 347 -7.80 -13.58 -8.73
N ILE A 348 -6.64 -13.09 -8.33
CA ILE A 348 -5.60 -12.68 -9.26
C ILE A 348 -4.23 -13.12 -8.77
N VAL A 349 -3.41 -13.58 -9.72
CA VAL A 349 -2.04 -14.01 -9.47
C VAL A 349 -1.12 -13.29 -10.43
N LEU A 350 -0.08 -12.63 -9.90
CA LEU A 350 1.02 -12.13 -10.69
C LEU A 350 2.16 -13.14 -10.63
N LEU A 351 2.70 -13.47 -11.80
CA LEU A 351 3.76 -14.45 -12.00
C LEU A 351 4.99 -13.74 -12.60
N PRO A 352 5.89 -13.18 -11.76
CA PRO A 352 7.15 -12.62 -12.23
C PRO A 352 7.99 -13.63 -13.00
N ASP A 353 8.70 -13.16 -14.03
CA ASP A 353 9.67 -13.96 -14.81
C ASP A 353 9.08 -15.25 -15.41
N THR A 354 7.76 -15.27 -15.65
CA THR A 354 7.02 -16.45 -16.12
C THR A 354 6.51 -16.23 -17.55
N THR A 355 6.79 -17.21 -18.43
CA THR A 355 6.33 -17.23 -19.82
C THR A 355 4.85 -17.60 -19.92
N ALA A 356 4.22 -17.33 -21.07
CA ALA A 356 2.89 -17.84 -21.41
C ALA A 356 2.72 -19.35 -21.14
N GLN A 357 3.69 -20.17 -21.54
CA GLN A 357 3.65 -21.61 -21.32
C GLN A 357 3.68 -21.96 -19.82
N GLY A 358 4.57 -21.32 -19.05
CA GLY A 358 4.63 -21.53 -17.59
C GLY A 358 3.37 -21.07 -16.87
N THR A 359 2.69 -20.06 -17.41
CA THR A 359 1.39 -19.60 -16.91
C THR A 359 0.30 -20.65 -17.13
N ILE A 360 0.24 -21.29 -18.30
CA ILE A 360 -0.72 -22.37 -18.59
C ILE A 360 -0.49 -23.57 -17.66
N GLU A 361 0.77 -24.00 -17.49
CA GLU A 361 1.13 -25.09 -16.57
C GLU A 361 0.76 -24.78 -15.11
N MET A 362 0.82 -23.50 -14.73
CA MET A 362 0.37 -23.05 -13.41
C MET A 362 -1.15 -23.14 -13.26
N CYS A 363 -1.92 -22.68 -14.24
CA CYS A 363 -3.38 -22.81 -14.22
C CYS A 363 -3.82 -24.28 -14.09
N GLN A 364 -3.23 -25.18 -14.89
CA GLN A 364 -3.50 -26.62 -14.83
C GLN A 364 -3.17 -27.23 -13.47
N ARG A 365 -2.08 -26.76 -12.83
CA ARG A 365 -1.71 -27.21 -11.49
C ARG A 365 -2.72 -26.77 -10.42
N ILE A 366 -3.21 -25.53 -10.52
CA ILE A 366 -4.23 -25.01 -9.60
C ILE A 366 -5.53 -25.79 -9.77
N GLU A 367 -5.96 -26.02 -11.02
CA GLU A 367 -7.15 -26.79 -11.35
C GLU A 367 -7.08 -28.20 -10.76
N ALA A 368 -5.99 -28.93 -11.00
CA ALA A 368 -5.77 -30.25 -10.43
C ALA A 368 -5.76 -30.26 -8.88
N ALA A 369 -5.18 -29.23 -8.25
CA ALA A 369 -5.15 -29.11 -6.79
C ALA A 369 -6.53 -28.83 -6.18
N LEU A 370 -7.42 -28.15 -6.91
CA LEU A 370 -8.80 -27.91 -6.49
C LEU A 370 -9.68 -29.15 -6.70
N ASP A 371 -9.49 -29.89 -7.80
CA ASP A 371 -10.19 -31.15 -8.07
C ASP A 371 -9.88 -32.23 -7.03
N GLU A 372 -8.61 -32.34 -6.60
CA GLU A 372 -8.23 -33.30 -5.55
C GLU A 372 -8.88 -32.93 -4.20
N ARG A 373 -8.98 -31.62 -3.92
CA ARG A 373 -9.58 -31.05 -2.70
C ARG A 373 -11.09 -30.88 -2.85
N HIS A 374 -11.79 -32.00 -2.80
CA HIS A 374 -13.25 -31.99 -2.71
C HIS A 374 -13.70 -31.15 -1.52
N PHE A 375 -14.57 -30.17 -1.75
CA PHE A 375 -15.13 -29.36 -0.68
C PHE A 375 -16.35 -30.07 -0.10
N GLU A 376 -16.30 -30.37 1.20
CA GLU A 376 -17.38 -31.03 1.92
C GLU A 376 -18.04 -30.05 2.92
N PRO A 377 -19.07 -29.26 2.51
CA PRO A 377 -19.76 -28.37 3.43
C PRO A 377 -20.56 -29.13 4.50
N VAL A 378 -20.94 -30.36 4.18
CA VAL A 378 -21.67 -31.28 5.05
C VAL A 378 -21.01 -32.66 4.94
N PRO A 379 -20.81 -33.39 6.04
CA PRO A 379 -20.20 -34.72 6.01
C PRO A 379 -20.86 -35.63 4.97
N GLY A 380 -20.09 -36.10 4.00
CA GLY A 380 -20.55 -37.03 2.96
C GLY A 380 -21.07 -36.38 1.67
N THR A 381 -21.09 -35.05 1.54
CA THR A 381 -21.43 -34.35 0.29
C THR A 381 -20.18 -33.70 -0.30
N LYS A 382 -19.64 -34.26 -1.38
CA LYS A 382 -18.49 -33.71 -2.11
C LYS A 382 -18.97 -32.77 -3.22
N LEU A 383 -18.58 -31.51 -3.14
CA LEU A 383 -18.86 -30.52 -4.19
C LEU A 383 -17.55 -30.17 -4.92
N PRO A 384 -17.52 -30.25 -6.25
CA PRO A 384 -16.39 -29.75 -7.03
C PRO A 384 -16.37 -28.22 -6.97
N ILE A 385 -15.20 -27.63 -6.71
CA ILE A 385 -14.98 -26.20 -6.83
C ILE A 385 -14.49 -25.94 -8.26
N ALA A 386 -15.40 -25.54 -9.15
CA ALA A 386 -15.06 -25.15 -10.51
C ALA A 386 -14.56 -23.70 -10.54
N ILE A 387 -13.42 -23.47 -11.19
CA ILE A 387 -12.84 -22.14 -11.35
C ILE A 387 -12.49 -21.93 -12.83
N SER A 388 -12.78 -20.74 -13.35
CA SER A 388 -12.35 -20.33 -14.68
C SER A 388 -11.11 -19.44 -14.58
N PHE A 389 -10.30 -19.45 -15.63
CA PHE A 389 -9.02 -18.75 -15.71
C PHE A 389 -8.93 -17.89 -16.97
N GLY A 390 -8.35 -16.70 -16.84
CA GLY A 390 -7.92 -15.86 -17.95
C GLY A 390 -6.57 -15.24 -17.65
N TRP A 391 -5.66 -15.19 -18.62
CA TRP A 391 -4.29 -14.72 -18.37
C TRP A 391 -3.79 -13.80 -19.48
N ALA A 392 -2.79 -12.98 -19.17
CA ALA A 392 -2.09 -12.13 -20.11
C ALA A 392 -0.61 -12.02 -19.73
N ALA A 393 0.28 -11.90 -20.72
CA ALA A 393 1.72 -11.80 -20.51
C ALA A 393 2.29 -10.45 -20.98
N PHE A 394 3.05 -9.78 -20.11
CA PHE A 394 3.85 -8.62 -20.48
C PHE A 394 5.21 -9.07 -21.02
N PRO A 395 5.72 -8.48 -22.13
CA PRO A 395 5.13 -7.40 -22.93
C PRO A 395 4.26 -7.88 -24.10
N GLY A 396 4.00 -9.19 -24.25
CA GLY A 396 3.37 -9.77 -25.44
C GLY A 396 1.91 -9.37 -25.68
N ASP A 397 1.14 -9.23 -24.60
CA ASP A 397 -0.31 -8.98 -24.62
C ASP A 397 -0.69 -7.53 -24.26
N GLY A 398 0.27 -6.69 -23.85
CA GLY A 398 0.04 -5.29 -23.50
C GLY A 398 1.25 -4.62 -22.85
N ASP A 399 1.32 -3.29 -22.92
CA ASP A 399 2.37 -2.46 -22.31
C ASP A 399 1.86 -1.62 -21.11
N SER A 400 0.57 -1.68 -20.81
CA SER A 400 -0.03 -1.06 -19.62
C SER A 400 -0.77 -2.07 -18.75
N ILE A 401 -0.94 -1.76 -17.46
CA ILE A 401 -1.74 -2.61 -16.54
C ILE A 401 -3.16 -2.77 -17.07
N HIS A 402 -3.75 -1.70 -17.60
CA HIS A 402 -5.10 -1.71 -18.15
C HIS A 402 -5.21 -2.68 -19.33
N GLU A 403 -4.31 -2.60 -20.31
CA GLU A 403 -4.30 -3.54 -21.46
C GLU A 403 -4.15 -5.00 -21.01
N LEU A 404 -3.24 -5.27 -20.07
CA LEU A 404 -3.03 -6.61 -19.55
C LEU A 404 -4.28 -7.14 -18.85
N LEU A 405 -4.90 -6.35 -17.96
CA LEU A 405 -6.13 -6.73 -17.26
C LEU A 405 -7.29 -6.97 -18.23
N THR A 406 -7.51 -6.06 -19.19
CA THR A 406 -8.55 -6.21 -20.21
C THR A 406 -8.35 -7.48 -21.04
N GLN A 407 -7.10 -7.83 -21.36
CA GLN A 407 -6.79 -9.05 -22.09
C GLN A 407 -6.99 -10.32 -21.23
N ALA A 408 -6.60 -10.28 -19.95
CA ALA A 408 -6.81 -11.38 -19.02
C ALA A 408 -8.31 -11.63 -18.78
N ASP A 409 -9.09 -10.56 -18.61
CA ASP A 409 -10.53 -10.63 -18.42
C ASP A 409 -11.26 -11.17 -19.66
N SER A 410 -10.88 -10.71 -20.85
CA SER A 410 -11.39 -11.27 -22.11
C SER A 410 -11.11 -12.78 -22.23
N ASN A 411 -9.93 -13.22 -21.82
CA ASN A 411 -9.57 -14.63 -21.82
C ASN A 411 -10.36 -15.43 -20.74
N LEU A 412 -10.66 -14.81 -19.60
CA LEU A 412 -11.47 -15.40 -18.53
C LEU A 412 -12.91 -15.60 -19.01
N TYR A 413 -13.50 -14.59 -19.66
CA TYR A 413 -14.82 -14.65 -20.26
C TYR A 413 -14.92 -15.78 -21.30
N ASN A 414 -13.92 -15.91 -22.18
CA ASN A 414 -13.87 -16.99 -23.17
C ASN A 414 -13.81 -18.37 -22.51
N HIS A 415 -13.06 -18.51 -21.41
CA HIS A 415 -12.98 -19.78 -20.68
C HIS A 415 -14.32 -20.14 -20.02
N LYS A 416 -15.07 -19.16 -19.50
CA LYS A 416 -16.42 -19.38 -18.96
C LYS A 416 -17.41 -19.90 -20.01
N ARG A 417 -17.29 -19.49 -21.28
CA ARG A 417 -18.17 -19.94 -22.38
C ARG A 417 -17.70 -21.24 -23.06
N GLY A 418 -16.39 -21.44 -23.22
CA GLY A 418 -15.83 -22.49 -24.08
C GLY A 418 -15.41 -23.81 -23.40
N GLY A 419 -15.43 -23.90 -22.06
CA GLY A 419 -14.83 -25.04 -21.34
C GLY A 419 -13.32 -25.20 -21.58
N ALA A 420 -12.69 -26.17 -20.91
CA ALA A 420 -11.23 -26.35 -20.77
C ALA A 420 -10.39 -26.41 -22.07
N SER A 421 -11.00 -26.42 -23.25
CA SER A 421 -10.35 -26.55 -24.56
C SER A 421 -9.53 -25.31 -24.99
N TYR A 422 -9.71 -24.16 -24.34
CA TYR A 422 -9.05 -22.90 -24.74
C TYR A 422 -7.61 -22.73 -24.21
N LEU A 423 -7.20 -23.47 -23.18
CA LEU A 423 -5.83 -23.44 -22.65
C LEU A 423 -4.78 -23.97 -23.65
N THR A 424 -5.21 -24.55 -24.78
CA THR A 424 -4.38 -25.31 -25.73
C THR A 424 -4.17 -24.67 -27.10
N GLN A 425 -4.70 -23.48 -27.40
CA GLN A 425 -4.44 -22.84 -28.70
C GLN A 425 -3.01 -22.29 -28.79
N SER A 426 -2.31 -22.64 -29.87
CA SER A 426 -0.91 -22.25 -30.07
C SER A 426 -0.77 -20.73 -30.24
N ALA A 427 0.28 -20.15 -29.67
CA ALA A 427 0.55 -18.70 -29.68
C ALA A 427 0.62 -18.07 -31.10
N LYS A 428 0.78 -18.90 -32.15
CA LYS A 428 0.84 -18.47 -33.54
C LYS A 428 -0.55 -18.32 -34.17
N GLU A 429 -1.44 -19.27 -33.96
CA GLU A 429 -2.82 -19.25 -34.47
C GLU A 429 -3.68 -18.19 -33.77
N ALA A 430 -3.44 -17.98 -32.46
CA ALA A 430 -4.04 -16.88 -31.71
C ALA A 430 -3.59 -15.51 -32.24
N ARG A 431 -2.32 -15.37 -32.68
CA ARG A 431 -1.78 -14.12 -33.23
C ARG A 431 -2.32 -13.81 -34.62
N GLU A 432 -2.40 -14.80 -35.50
CA GLU A 432 -2.93 -14.64 -36.86
C GLU A 432 -4.43 -14.32 -36.82
N SER A 433 -5.20 -15.03 -35.99
CA SER A 433 -6.63 -14.73 -35.76
C SER A 433 -6.83 -13.37 -35.06
N ARG A 434 -5.94 -12.97 -34.14
CA ARG A 434 -5.98 -11.65 -33.45
C ARG A 434 -5.61 -10.49 -34.37
N GLU A 435 -4.64 -10.62 -35.27
CA GLU A 435 -4.31 -9.55 -36.21
C GLU A 435 -5.44 -9.32 -37.22
N GLU A 436 -6.13 -10.38 -37.61
CA GLU A 436 -7.31 -10.31 -38.47
C GLU A 436 -8.50 -9.68 -37.74
N ILE A 437 -8.81 -10.12 -36.51
CA ILE A 437 -9.88 -9.54 -35.68
C ILE A 437 -9.57 -8.08 -35.27
N LYS A 438 -8.32 -7.76 -34.96
CA LYS A 438 -7.89 -6.37 -34.63
C LYS A 438 -7.95 -5.48 -35.85
N ARG A 439 -7.59 -5.97 -37.04
CA ARG A 439 -7.75 -5.24 -38.31
C ARG A 439 -9.23 -5.03 -38.65
N LEU A 440 -10.07 -6.05 -38.47
CA LEU A 440 -11.52 -5.97 -38.65
C LEU A 440 -12.15 -4.97 -37.68
N LYS A 441 -11.81 -5.02 -36.38
CA LYS A 441 -12.28 -4.04 -35.37
C LYS A 441 -11.77 -2.63 -35.63
N SER A 442 -10.51 -2.46 -36.06
CA SER A 442 -9.96 -1.14 -36.40
C SER A 442 -10.53 -0.54 -37.69
N ARG A 443 -10.99 -1.38 -38.63
CA ARG A 443 -11.61 -0.95 -39.90
C ARG A 443 -13.10 -0.68 -39.76
N ALA A 444 -13.78 -1.34 -38.82
CA ALA A 444 -15.21 -1.15 -38.55
C ALA A 444 -15.55 0.07 -37.65
N PHE A 445 -14.58 0.69 -36.95
CA PHE A 445 -14.88 1.64 -35.86
C PHE A 445 -14.06 2.95 -35.84
N GLY A 446 -13.67 3.49 -36.99
CA GLY A 446 -12.81 4.70 -37.06
C GLY A 446 -13.39 5.97 -36.43
N GLY A 447 -12.64 6.59 -35.50
CA GLY A 447 -12.50 8.05 -35.38
C GLY A 447 -13.15 8.77 -34.18
N SER A 448 -14.34 8.36 -33.71
CA SER A 448 -15.09 9.09 -32.64
C SER A 448 -15.56 8.19 -31.48
N PHE A 449 -15.31 6.87 -31.56
CA PHE A 449 -15.88 5.88 -30.63
C PHE A 449 -15.10 5.63 -29.34
N GLY A 450 -13.86 6.14 -29.19
CA GLY A 450 -13.06 5.89 -27.98
C GLY A 450 -13.68 6.47 -26.69
N VAL A 451 -14.45 7.56 -26.79
CA VAL A 451 -15.20 8.12 -25.66
C VAL A 451 -16.43 7.28 -25.35
N LEU A 452 -17.10 6.75 -26.38
CA LEU A 452 -18.28 5.89 -26.22
C LEU A 452 -17.91 4.56 -25.57
N ASP A 453 -16.80 3.94 -25.97
CA ASP A 453 -16.26 2.72 -25.33
C ASP A 453 -15.90 2.96 -23.86
N ALA A 454 -15.30 4.12 -23.54
CA ALA A 454 -15.01 4.50 -22.17
C ALA A 454 -16.28 4.68 -21.32
N LEU A 455 -17.36 5.22 -21.90
CA LEU A 455 -18.65 5.36 -21.24
C LEU A 455 -19.33 4.00 -21.02
N VAL A 456 -19.35 3.11 -22.02
CA VAL A 456 -19.87 1.74 -21.88
C VAL A 456 -19.11 1.00 -20.77
N THR A 457 -17.78 1.09 -20.77
CA THR A 457 -16.92 0.49 -19.73
C THR A 457 -17.21 1.08 -18.33
N ALA A 458 -17.51 2.38 -18.24
CA ALA A 458 -17.82 3.04 -16.97
C ALA A 458 -19.16 2.57 -16.38
N ILE A 459 -20.14 2.25 -17.23
CA ILE A 459 -21.42 1.64 -16.82
C ILE A 459 -21.17 0.24 -16.26
N ASP A 460 -20.43 -0.58 -17.01
CA ASP A 460 -20.12 -1.97 -16.65
C ASP A 460 -19.43 -2.08 -15.27
N ASN A 461 -18.63 -1.09 -14.90
CA ASN A 461 -17.98 -1.04 -13.59
C ASN A 461 -18.92 -0.66 -12.44
N LYS A 462 -20.01 0.07 -12.72
CA LYS A 462 -20.86 0.67 -11.70
C LYS A 462 -22.16 -0.12 -11.48
N ASP A 463 -22.80 -0.60 -12.54
CA ASP A 463 -24.01 -1.41 -12.46
C ASP A 463 -23.69 -2.90 -12.60
N HIS A 464 -24.26 -3.75 -11.74
CA HIS A 464 -24.10 -5.20 -11.82
C HIS A 464 -24.97 -5.84 -12.94
N TYR A 465 -25.38 -5.03 -13.91
CA TYR A 465 -26.21 -5.40 -15.05
C TYR A 465 -25.38 -5.18 -16.33
N THR A 466 -25.18 -6.27 -17.06
CA THR A 466 -23.99 -6.53 -17.88
C THR A 466 -24.02 -5.86 -19.25
N ARG A 467 -22.85 -5.56 -19.81
CA ARG A 467 -22.58 -5.42 -21.26
C ARG A 467 -23.46 -6.30 -22.16
N HIS A 468 -23.70 -7.54 -21.75
CA HIS A 468 -24.56 -8.49 -22.45
C HIS A 468 -26.01 -8.02 -22.59
N HIS A 469 -26.59 -7.37 -21.58
CA HIS A 469 -27.93 -6.78 -21.68
C HIS A 469 -27.96 -5.63 -22.70
N SER A 470 -27.01 -4.69 -22.60
CA SER A 470 -26.94 -3.57 -23.55
C SER A 470 -26.71 -4.06 -24.98
N GLU A 471 -25.88 -5.08 -25.17
CA GLU A 471 -25.67 -5.74 -26.47
C GLU A 471 -26.92 -6.47 -26.96
N GLU A 472 -27.65 -7.17 -26.09
CA GLU A 472 -28.93 -7.81 -26.44
C GLU A 472 -29.97 -6.78 -26.86
N VAL A 473 -30.21 -5.75 -26.04
CA VAL A 473 -31.14 -4.65 -26.36
C VAL A 473 -30.77 -4.00 -27.68
N THR A 474 -29.48 -3.81 -27.93
CA THR A 474 -28.96 -3.26 -29.19
C THR A 474 -29.30 -4.17 -30.37
N LEU A 475 -29.00 -5.47 -30.29
CA LEU A 475 -29.27 -6.41 -31.39
C LEU A 475 -30.77 -6.47 -31.70
N LEU A 476 -31.60 -6.62 -30.67
CA LEU A 476 -33.06 -6.72 -30.83
C LEU A 476 -33.63 -5.45 -31.48
N SER A 477 -33.17 -4.28 -31.03
CA SER A 477 -33.58 -3.00 -31.60
C SER A 477 -33.15 -2.86 -33.05
N LEU A 478 -31.93 -3.28 -33.41
CA LEU A 478 -31.43 -3.24 -34.79
C LEU A 478 -32.23 -4.16 -35.73
N LEU A 479 -32.58 -5.36 -35.28
CA LEU A 479 -33.39 -6.30 -36.08
C LEU A 479 -34.77 -5.72 -36.39
N VAL A 480 -35.39 -5.06 -35.42
CA VAL A 480 -36.70 -4.42 -35.59
C VAL A 480 -36.60 -3.15 -36.42
N ALA A 481 -35.58 -2.31 -36.19
CA ALA A 481 -35.29 -1.11 -36.98
C ALA A 481 -35.13 -1.44 -38.48
N LYS A 482 -34.41 -2.53 -38.79
CA LYS A 482 -34.25 -3.01 -40.17
C LYS A 482 -35.57 -3.48 -40.78
N GLU A 483 -36.41 -4.16 -40.02
CA GLU A 483 -37.72 -4.63 -40.49
C GLU A 483 -38.69 -3.47 -40.78
N ILE A 484 -38.61 -2.36 -40.03
CA ILE A 484 -39.43 -1.17 -40.26
C ILE A 484 -38.83 -0.19 -41.27
N GLY A 485 -37.65 -0.48 -41.83
CA GLY A 485 -37.04 0.26 -42.94
C GLY A 485 -36.14 1.42 -42.54
N TYR A 486 -35.48 1.37 -41.38
CA TYR A 486 -34.46 2.37 -41.02
C TYR A 486 -33.27 2.34 -41.98
N ASP A 487 -32.76 3.51 -42.33
CA ASP A 487 -31.52 3.66 -43.11
C ASP A 487 -30.26 3.42 -42.25
N ASP A 488 -29.08 3.40 -42.88
CA ASP A 488 -27.82 3.11 -42.20
C ASP A 488 -27.48 4.15 -41.11
N GLU A 489 -27.88 5.41 -41.28
CA GLU A 489 -27.65 6.45 -40.27
C GLU A 489 -28.52 6.23 -39.04
N GLN A 490 -29.80 5.92 -39.25
CA GLN A 490 -30.73 5.56 -38.20
C GLN A 490 -30.32 4.26 -37.51
N LEU A 491 -29.84 3.24 -38.24
CA LEU A 491 -29.31 2.01 -37.66
C LEU A 491 -28.07 2.26 -36.81
N ARG A 492 -27.15 3.14 -37.25
CA ARG A 492 -26.03 3.59 -36.41
C ARG A 492 -26.51 4.27 -35.14
N ALA A 493 -27.52 5.13 -35.22
CA ALA A 493 -28.11 5.77 -34.04
C ALA A 493 -28.75 4.75 -33.09
N VAL A 494 -29.49 3.76 -33.60
CA VAL A 494 -30.04 2.64 -32.79
C VAL A 494 -28.92 1.91 -32.06
N ARG A 495 -27.83 1.60 -32.77
CA ARG A 495 -26.69 0.88 -32.21
C ARG A 495 -26.06 1.62 -31.02
N ILE A 496 -25.81 2.93 -31.18
CA ILE A 496 -25.22 3.74 -30.12
C ILE A 496 -26.21 3.91 -28.96
N SER A 497 -27.49 4.12 -29.26
CA SER A 497 -28.53 4.30 -28.24
C SER A 497 -28.71 3.06 -27.38
N GLY A 498 -28.73 1.87 -27.99
CA GLY A 498 -28.85 0.61 -27.27
C GLY A 498 -27.67 0.34 -26.34
N LEU A 499 -26.45 0.68 -26.75
CA LEU A 499 -25.26 0.52 -25.90
C LEU A 499 -25.22 1.50 -24.71
N LEU A 500 -25.80 2.68 -24.87
CA LEU A 500 -25.70 3.78 -23.90
C LEU A 500 -27.00 4.12 -23.18
N HIS A 501 -28.11 3.40 -23.42
CA HIS A 501 -29.43 3.74 -22.86
C HIS A 501 -29.39 3.88 -21.33
N ASP A 502 -28.58 3.06 -20.67
CA ASP A 502 -28.41 3.04 -19.21
C ASP A 502 -27.21 3.85 -18.69
N VAL A 503 -26.55 4.68 -19.52
CA VAL A 503 -25.30 5.39 -19.13
C VAL A 503 -25.46 6.32 -17.92
N GLY A 504 -26.66 6.85 -17.70
CA GLY A 504 -26.93 7.70 -16.55
C GLY A 504 -26.96 6.99 -15.20
N LYS A 505 -26.94 5.65 -15.15
CA LYS A 505 -26.80 4.90 -13.90
C LYS A 505 -25.47 5.19 -13.20
N ILE A 506 -24.47 5.73 -13.93
CA ILE A 506 -23.23 6.23 -13.35
C ILE A 506 -23.48 7.36 -12.33
N ALA A 507 -24.57 8.12 -12.46
CA ALA A 507 -24.91 9.20 -11.53
C ALA A 507 -25.77 8.73 -10.35
N VAL A 508 -26.26 7.48 -10.34
CA VAL A 508 -27.09 6.94 -9.26
C VAL A 508 -26.18 6.49 -8.10
N PRO A 509 -26.53 6.80 -6.83
CA PRO A 509 -25.78 6.31 -5.66
C PRO A 509 -25.76 4.78 -5.56
N ASP A 510 -24.63 4.20 -5.14
CA ASP A 510 -24.45 2.75 -5.09
C ASP A 510 -25.44 2.04 -4.16
N ASP A 511 -25.81 2.66 -3.04
CA ASP A 511 -26.78 2.10 -2.08
C ASP A 511 -28.19 1.95 -2.68
N ILE A 512 -28.54 2.82 -3.65
CA ILE A 512 -29.80 2.77 -4.39
C ILE A 512 -29.69 1.78 -5.54
N LEU A 513 -28.57 1.82 -6.29
CA LEU A 513 -28.35 0.94 -7.44
C LEU A 513 -28.24 -0.53 -7.03
N ARG A 514 -27.66 -0.82 -5.86
CA ARG A 514 -27.42 -2.17 -5.33
C ARG A 514 -28.42 -2.58 -4.23
N HIS A 515 -29.53 -1.87 -4.10
CA HIS A 515 -30.50 -2.13 -3.04
C HIS A 515 -31.08 -3.57 -3.16
N PRO A 516 -31.03 -4.39 -2.09
CA PRO A 516 -31.33 -5.83 -2.16
C PRO A 516 -32.84 -6.18 -2.27
N GLY A 517 -33.71 -5.19 -2.43
CA GLY A 517 -35.17 -5.35 -2.51
C GLY A 517 -35.84 -4.20 -3.25
N LYS A 518 -37.18 -4.10 -3.17
CA LYS A 518 -37.93 -3.01 -3.80
C LYS A 518 -37.47 -1.66 -3.21
N LEU A 519 -37.15 -0.73 -4.10
CA LEU A 519 -36.78 0.64 -3.74
C LEU A 519 -37.93 1.34 -3.02
N GLY A 520 -37.59 2.11 -1.98
CA GLY A 520 -38.50 3.06 -1.35
C GLY A 520 -38.90 4.16 -2.34
N ARG A 521 -39.92 4.96 -1.99
CA ARG A 521 -40.43 6.02 -2.88
C ARG A 521 -39.33 7.02 -3.28
N GLU A 522 -38.53 7.46 -2.31
CA GLU A 522 -37.46 8.45 -2.53
C GLU A 522 -36.31 7.86 -3.36
N GLU A 523 -35.92 6.62 -3.08
CA GLU A 523 -34.89 5.91 -3.85
C GLU A 523 -35.33 5.65 -5.30
N TRP A 524 -36.62 5.35 -5.49
CA TRP A 524 -37.22 5.17 -6.80
C TRP A 524 -37.25 6.49 -7.60
N GLU A 525 -37.59 7.62 -6.96
CA GLU A 525 -37.53 8.94 -7.59
C GLU A 525 -36.12 9.29 -8.08
N ILE A 526 -35.08 8.91 -7.33
CA ILE A 526 -33.68 9.06 -7.73
C ILE A 526 -33.33 8.12 -8.89
N MET A 527 -33.74 6.85 -8.82
CA MET A 527 -33.51 5.87 -9.90
C MET A 527 -34.13 6.32 -11.23
N GLN A 528 -35.33 6.93 -11.21
CA GLN A 528 -36.00 7.46 -12.40
C GLN A 528 -35.25 8.62 -13.09
N GLN A 529 -34.21 9.19 -12.47
CA GLN A 529 -33.42 10.25 -13.08
C GLN A 529 -32.32 9.74 -14.02
N HIS A 530 -32.01 8.43 -14.06
CA HIS A 530 -30.92 7.93 -14.89
C HIS A 530 -31.09 8.22 -16.40
N PRO A 531 -32.29 8.23 -17.02
CA PRO A 531 -32.42 8.61 -18.43
C PRO A 531 -32.07 10.09 -18.65
N VAL A 532 -32.40 10.95 -17.67
CA VAL A 532 -32.08 12.38 -17.69
C VAL A 532 -30.57 12.60 -17.58
N PHE A 533 -29.92 11.90 -16.64
CA PHE A 533 -28.47 11.97 -16.49
C PHE A 533 -27.74 11.37 -17.70
N GLY A 534 -28.26 10.29 -18.28
CA GLY A 534 -27.70 9.67 -19.48
C GLY A 534 -27.70 10.63 -20.66
N ALA A 535 -28.83 11.30 -20.90
CA ALA A 535 -28.93 12.33 -21.92
C ALA A 535 -27.97 13.50 -21.65
N LEU A 536 -27.81 13.92 -20.40
CA LEU A 536 -26.88 15.00 -20.04
C LEU A 536 -25.41 14.64 -20.31
N ILE A 537 -25.01 13.39 -20.04
CA ILE A 537 -23.65 12.89 -20.27
C ILE A 537 -23.31 12.87 -21.76
N VAL A 538 -24.28 12.50 -22.60
CA VAL A 538 -24.06 12.27 -24.03
C VAL A 538 -24.33 13.53 -24.88
N LYS A 539 -25.01 14.54 -24.32
CA LYS A 539 -25.47 15.74 -25.05
C LYS A 539 -24.36 16.53 -25.76
N ASP A 540 -23.17 16.58 -25.17
CA ASP A 540 -22.07 17.39 -25.71
C ASP A 540 -21.22 16.62 -26.75
N VAL A 541 -21.58 15.38 -27.07
CA VAL A 541 -20.92 14.60 -28.13
C VAL A 541 -21.55 14.96 -29.49
N PRO A 542 -20.76 15.42 -30.47
CA PRO A 542 -21.29 15.82 -31.78
C PRO A 542 -22.01 14.67 -32.51
N ASN A 543 -23.08 15.00 -33.24
CA ASN A 543 -23.83 14.09 -34.13
C ASN A 543 -24.58 12.95 -33.40
N LEU A 544 -25.01 13.17 -32.15
CA LEU A 544 -25.75 12.18 -31.34
C LEU A 544 -27.19 12.61 -31.02
N GLU A 545 -27.77 13.56 -31.75
CA GLU A 545 -29.11 14.10 -31.47
C GLU A 545 -30.19 13.00 -31.41
N HIS A 546 -30.22 12.10 -32.39
CA HIS A 546 -31.14 10.96 -32.42
C HIS A 546 -30.82 9.88 -31.37
N VAL A 547 -29.59 9.87 -30.85
CA VAL A 547 -29.18 8.96 -29.78
C VAL A 547 -29.72 9.43 -28.43
N LEU A 548 -29.74 10.75 -28.21
CA LEU A 548 -30.30 11.35 -26.98
C LEU A 548 -31.78 11.02 -26.82
N GLU A 549 -32.53 10.97 -27.92
CA GLU A 549 -33.94 10.59 -27.92
C GLU A 549 -34.15 9.16 -27.40
N GLY A 550 -33.28 8.22 -27.79
CA GLY A 550 -33.29 6.86 -27.29
C GLY A 550 -32.94 6.78 -25.80
N ILE A 551 -31.83 7.40 -25.40
CA ILE A 551 -31.35 7.36 -24.01
C ILE A 551 -32.34 8.03 -23.06
N ARG A 552 -32.93 9.17 -23.41
CA ARG A 552 -33.82 9.91 -22.51
C ARG A 552 -35.19 9.25 -22.35
N HIS A 553 -35.72 8.65 -23.42
CA HIS A 553 -37.13 8.28 -23.49
C HIS A 553 -37.41 6.77 -23.52
N HIS A 554 -36.41 5.90 -23.34
CA HIS A 554 -36.60 4.45 -23.33
C HIS A 554 -37.46 3.91 -22.16
N HIS A 555 -37.81 4.76 -21.19
CA HIS A 555 -38.74 4.44 -20.10
C HIS A 555 -40.08 5.19 -20.18
N GLU A 556 -40.33 5.91 -21.27
CA GLU A 556 -41.66 6.42 -21.59
C GLU A 556 -42.60 5.27 -21.97
N LYS A 557 -43.89 5.44 -21.71
CA LYS A 557 -44.92 4.44 -21.99
C LYS A 557 -45.99 5.03 -22.87
N TRP A 558 -46.50 4.25 -23.82
CA TRP A 558 -47.48 4.70 -24.81
C TRP A 558 -48.70 5.43 -24.20
N ASP A 559 -49.14 5.01 -23.02
CA ASP A 559 -50.27 5.60 -22.27
C ASP A 559 -49.93 6.84 -21.43
N GLY A 560 -48.67 7.30 -21.41
CA GLY A 560 -48.19 8.44 -20.61
C GLY A 560 -47.84 8.12 -19.16
N SER A 561 -47.90 6.85 -18.73
CA SER A 561 -47.56 6.44 -17.35
C SER A 561 -46.05 6.25 -17.11
N GLY A 562 -45.22 6.53 -18.12
CA GLY A 562 -43.76 6.43 -18.09
C GLY A 562 -43.04 7.61 -17.44
N TYR A 563 -41.74 7.68 -17.66
CA TYR A 563 -40.84 8.75 -17.19
C TYR A 563 -39.69 8.94 -18.20
N PRO A 564 -38.97 10.08 -18.21
CA PRO A 564 -39.06 11.22 -17.28
C PRO A 564 -40.08 12.31 -17.63
N ASP A 565 -40.46 12.45 -18.89
CA ASP A 565 -41.23 13.58 -19.43
C ASP A 565 -42.73 13.28 -19.55
N LYS A 566 -43.14 12.02 -19.42
CA LYS A 566 -44.55 11.54 -19.44
C LYS A 566 -45.22 11.81 -20.79
N LEU A 567 -44.49 11.56 -21.85
CA LEU A 567 -44.95 11.73 -23.22
C LEU A 567 -45.99 10.63 -23.55
N VAL A 568 -46.94 10.96 -24.43
CA VAL A 568 -48.07 10.07 -24.77
C VAL A 568 -48.00 9.73 -26.26
N ALA A 569 -48.23 8.46 -26.58
CA ALA A 569 -48.31 7.97 -27.95
C ALA A 569 -47.14 8.45 -28.84
N GLU A 570 -47.43 9.12 -29.96
CA GLU A 570 -46.43 9.59 -30.92
C GLU A 570 -45.59 10.78 -30.45
N ASP A 571 -45.93 11.41 -29.31
CA ASP A 571 -45.06 12.42 -28.70
C ASP A 571 -43.77 11.79 -28.17
N ILE A 572 -43.76 10.47 -27.91
CA ILE A 572 -42.55 9.73 -27.56
C ILE A 572 -41.71 9.53 -28.82
N PRO A 573 -40.43 9.94 -28.86
CA PRO A 573 -39.56 9.70 -30.01
C PRO A 573 -39.52 8.22 -30.41
N GLU A 574 -39.49 7.95 -31.71
CA GLU A 574 -39.55 6.56 -32.22
C GLU A 574 -38.40 5.69 -31.70
N MET A 575 -37.21 6.27 -31.53
CA MET A 575 -36.04 5.61 -30.92
C MET A 575 -36.32 5.15 -29.48
N GLY A 576 -36.97 5.98 -28.66
CA GLY A 576 -37.35 5.64 -27.29
C GLY A 576 -38.38 4.51 -27.25
N ARG A 577 -39.41 4.58 -28.13
CA ARG A 577 -40.43 3.52 -28.26
C ARG A 577 -39.83 2.18 -28.69
N LEU A 578 -38.83 2.20 -29.57
CA LEU A 578 -38.11 1.02 -30.03
C LEU A 578 -37.31 0.36 -28.89
N LEU A 579 -36.46 1.14 -28.21
CA LEU A 579 -35.62 0.64 -27.12
C LEU A 579 -36.43 0.13 -25.94
N ALA A 580 -37.55 0.79 -25.60
CA ALA A 580 -38.41 0.38 -24.49
C ALA A 580 -38.91 -1.07 -24.61
N MET A 581 -39.21 -1.53 -25.83
CA MET A 581 -39.63 -2.92 -26.07
C MET A 581 -38.47 -3.90 -25.94
N ALA A 582 -37.32 -3.56 -26.53
CA ALA A 582 -36.13 -4.41 -26.48
C ALA A 582 -35.59 -4.55 -25.05
N ASP A 583 -35.53 -3.45 -24.30
CA ASP A 583 -35.19 -3.42 -22.88
C ASP A 583 -36.19 -4.26 -22.06
N CYS A 584 -37.50 -4.04 -22.24
CA CYS A 584 -38.49 -4.83 -21.52
C CYS A 584 -38.42 -6.33 -21.84
N TYR A 585 -38.21 -6.71 -23.10
CA TYR A 585 -38.03 -8.11 -23.49
C TYR A 585 -36.82 -8.72 -22.79
N SER A 586 -35.65 -8.10 -22.93
CA SER A 586 -34.40 -8.58 -22.31
C SER A 586 -34.55 -8.67 -20.78
N ALA A 587 -35.17 -7.66 -20.16
CA ALA A 587 -35.48 -7.64 -18.74
C ALA A 587 -36.42 -8.77 -18.29
N LEU A 588 -37.37 -9.20 -19.13
CA LEU A 588 -38.29 -10.30 -18.86
C LEU A 588 -37.61 -11.67 -19.01
N THR A 589 -36.76 -11.84 -20.03
CA THR A 589 -36.11 -13.12 -20.35
C THR A 589 -34.81 -13.38 -19.58
N THR A 590 -34.19 -12.33 -19.02
CA THR A 590 -32.97 -12.48 -18.22
C THR A 590 -33.27 -12.97 -16.80
N ASP A 591 -32.48 -13.96 -16.35
CA ASP A 591 -32.51 -14.44 -14.97
C ASP A 591 -32.08 -13.34 -13.98
N ARG A 592 -32.87 -13.12 -12.94
CA ARG A 592 -32.60 -12.16 -11.86
C ARG A 592 -32.42 -12.88 -10.52
N PRO A 593 -31.68 -12.30 -9.55
CA PRO A 593 -31.36 -12.93 -8.26
C PRO A 593 -32.58 -13.46 -7.48
N TYR A 594 -33.77 -12.91 -7.74
CA TYR A 594 -35.03 -13.29 -7.08
C TYR A 594 -36.13 -13.73 -8.05
N ARG A 595 -35.83 -13.86 -9.35
CA ARG A 595 -36.82 -14.21 -10.38
C ARG A 595 -36.14 -14.87 -11.58
N LYS A 596 -36.50 -16.12 -11.85
CA LYS A 596 -36.12 -16.79 -13.10
C LYS A 596 -36.70 -16.02 -14.30
N GLY A 597 -35.90 -15.85 -15.34
CA GLY A 597 -36.29 -15.28 -16.61
C GLY A 597 -37.49 -16.03 -17.19
N TRP A 598 -38.38 -15.29 -17.83
CA TRP A 598 -39.54 -15.86 -18.48
C TRP A 598 -39.09 -16.63 -19.72
N LYS A 599 -39.86 -17.66 -20.09
CA LYS A 599 -39.65 -18.29 -21.39
C LYS A 599 -39.85 -17.25 -22.50
N PRO A 600 -39.06 -17.27 -23.58
CA PRO A 600 -39.19 -16.32 -24.68
C PRO A 600 -40.63 -16.15 -25.17
N GLU A 601 -41.38 -17.25 -25.30
CA GLU A 601 -42.77 -17.22 -25.75
C GLU A 601 -43.67 -16.46 -24.78
N ALA A 602 -43.49 -16.67 -23.47
CA ALA A 602 -44.27 -15.98 -22.44
C ALA A 602 -43.92 -14.48 -22.35
N ALA A 603 -42.65 -14.12 -22.61
CA ALA A 603 -42.26 -12.71 -22.70
C ALA A 603 -42.90 -12.02 -23.92
N LEU A 604 -42.99 -12.71 -25.06
CA LEU A 604 -43.68 -12.19 -26.25
C LEU A 604 -45.20 -12.04 -26.04
N GLU A 605 -45.84 -12.99 -25.35
CA GLU A 605 -47.25 -12.87 -24.97
C GLU A 605 -47.51 -11.64 -24.09
N GLU A 606 -46.60 -11.33 -23.17
CA GLU A 606 -46.73 -10.14 -22.31
C GLU A 606 -46.49 -8.84 -23.06
N ILE A 607 -45.54 -8.80 -24.00
CA ILE A 607 -45.35 -7.65 -24.89
C ILE A 607 -46.60 -7.41 -25.73
N GLU A 608 -47.19 -8.48 -26.29
CA GLU A 608 -48.44 -8.41 -27.05
C GLU A 608 -49.61 -7.92 -26.19
N ARG A 609 -49.71 -8.37 -24.94
CA ARG A 609 -50.72 -7.90 -23.97
C ARG A 609 -50.58 -6.41 -23.66
N CYS A 610 -49.36 -5.89 -23.64
CA CYS A 610 -49.06 -4.49 -23.35
C CYS A 610 -49.15 -3.57 -24.58
N LYS A 611 -49.56 -4.08 -25.74
CA LYS A 611 -49.77 -3.31 -26.97
C LYS A 611 -50.79 -2.20 -26.77
N GLY A 612 -50.44 -0.96 -27.12
CA GLY A 612 -51.30 0.22 -26.98
C GLY A 612 -51.44 0.74 -25.55
N THR A 613 -50.68 0.22 -24.59
CA THR A 613 -50.60 0.75 -23.21
C THR A 613 -49.16 1.04 -22.83
N HIS A 614 -48.29 0.02 -22.80
CA HIS A 614 -46.85 0.20 -22.61
C HIS A 614 -46.18 0.53 -23.95
N PHE A 615 -46.52 -0.21 -25.00
CA PHE A 615 -45.80 -0.20 -26.26
C PHE A 615 -46.63 0.34 -27.42
N ASP A 616 -45.94 0.99 -28.37
CA ASP A 616 -46.49 1.43 -29.65
C ASP A 616 -47.10 0.23 -30.41
N PRO A 617 -48.38 0.30 -30.82
CA PRO A 617 -49.03 -0.78 -31.56
C PRO A 617 -48.32 -1.20 -32.85
N ARG A 618 -47.81 -0.23 -33.62
CA ARG A 618 -47.12 -0.46 -34.91
C ARG A 618 -45.78 -1.13 -34.68
N LEU A 619 -44.97 -0.61 -33.76
CA LEU A 619 -43.65 -1.18 -33.48
C LEU A 619 -43.74 -2.53 -32.76
N CYS A 620 -44.74 -2.73 -31.90
CA CYS A 620 -45.00 -4.01 -31.24
C CYS A 620 -45.28 -5.12 -32.27
N GLU A 621 -46.05 -4.84 -33.32
CA GLU A 621 -46.33 -5.82 -34.38
C GLU A 621 -45.07 -6.20 -35.16
N ALA A 622 -44.21 -5.22 -35.46
CA ALA A 622 -42.90 -5.48 -36.07
C ALA A 622 -41.99 -6.30 -35.14
N PHE A 623 -41.93 -5.94 -33.85
CA PHE A 623 -41.15 -6.66 -32.84
C PHE A 623 -41.58 -8.13 -32.74
N LEU A 624 -42.88 -8.40 -32.58
CA LEU A 624 -43.41 -9.76 -32.49
C LEU A 624 -43.12 -10.59 -33.76
N LYS A 625 -43.22 -9.98 -34.95
CA LYS A 625 -42.90 -10.63 -36.22
C LYS A 625 -41.42 -11.04 -36.28
N VAL A 626 -40.51 -10.13 -35.92
CA VAL A 626 -39.06 -10.37 -35.90
C VAL A 626 -38.72 -11.46 -34.89
N MET A 627 -39.22 -11.36 -33.66
CA MET A 627 -38.89 -12.31 -32.60
C MET A 627 -39.41 -13.73 -32.86
N ARG A 628 -40.61 -13.86 -33.45
CA ARG A 628 -41.12 -15.19 -33.87
C ARG A 628 -40.26 -15.80 -34.98
N ARG A 629 -39.71 -14.99 -35.88
CA ARG A 629 -38.75 -15.45 -36.91
C ARG A 629 -37.43 -15.90 -36.28
N GLU A 630 -36.90 -15.13 -35.34
CA GLU A 630 -35.67 -15.48 -34.61
C GLU A 630 -35.82 -16.78 -33.82
N LEU A 631 -36.93 -16.94 -33.07
CA LEU A 631 -37.22 -18.16 -32.29
C LEU A 631 -37.37 -19.41 -33.17
N ALA A 632 -37.90 -19.27 -34.38
CA ALA A 632 -38.04 -20.38 -35.32
C ALA A 632 -36.70 -20.88 -35.89
N THR A 633 -35.63 -20.08 -35.78
CA THR A 633 -34.33 -20.36 -36.42
C THR A 633 -33.38 -21.17 -35.51
N GLN A 634 -33.78 -21.50 -34.27
CA GLN A 634 -33.04 -22.34 -33.31
C GLN A 634 -31.51 -22.12 -33.29
N VAL A 635 -31.07 -20.87 -33.05
CA VAL A 635 -29.65 -20.59 -32.84
C VAL A 635 -29.31 -20.88 -31.38
N GLU A 636 -28.61 -22.00 -31.13
CA GLU A 636 -28.00 -22.28 -29.83
C GLU A 636 -26.75 -21.42 -29.63
N ASP A 637 -26.66 -20.79 -28.45
CA ASP A 637 -25.57 -19.94 -27.94
C ASP A 637 -25.23 -18.70 -28.79
N VAL A 638 -25.91 -17.58 -28.49
CA VAL A 638 -25.78 -16.33 -29.24
C VAL A 638 -24.74 -15.42 -28.56
N ASP A 639 -23.65 -15.14 -29.27
CA ASP A 639 -22.84 -13.95 -29.01
C ASP A 639 -23.44 -12.75 -29.74
N TYR A 640 -24.16 -11.92 -28.98
CA TYR A 640 -24.86 -10.74 -29.50
C TYR A 640 -23.88 -9.74 -30.15
N SER A 641 -22.66 -9.62 -29.63
CA SER A 641 -21.65 -8.70 -30.16
C SER A 641 -21.20 -9.11 -31.57
N THR A 642 -20.96 -10.40 -31.79
CA THR A 642 -20.60 -10.96 -33.10
C THR A 642 -21.77 -10.85 -34.08
N ARG A 643 -23.01 -11.15 -33.65
CA ARG A 643 -24.20 -10.99 -34.52
C ARG A 643 -24.44 -9.56 -34.94
N ILE A 644 -24.18 -8.58 -34.07
CA ILE A 644 -24.28 -7.16 -34.42
C ILE A 644 -23.28 -6.84 -35.53
N VAL A 645 -22.03 -7.32 -35.43
CA VAL A 645 -21.00 -7.08 -36.46
C VAL A 645 -21.32 -7.80 -37.77
N GLU A 646 -21.78 -9.05 -37.71
CA GLU A 646 -22.11 -9.84 -38.90
C GLU A 646 -23.35 -9.32 -39.64
N ALA A 647 -24.37 -8.86 -38.92
CA ALA A 647 -25.62 -8.42 -39.53
C ALA A 647 -25.66 -6.93 -39.88
N PHE A 648 -24.77 -6.12 -39.29
CA PHE A 648 -24.77 -4.65 -39.36
C PHE A 648 -23.38 -4.01 -39.41
N GLY A 649 -22.33 -4.73 -39.78
CA GLY A 649 -21.01 -4.14 -40.07
C GLY A 649 -21.07 -3.29 -41.34
N ASP A 650 -20.52 -2.08 -41.29
CA ASP A 650 -20.55 -1.12 -42.40
C ASP A 650 -19.84 -1.66 -43.67
N ASP A 651 -20.61 -2.17 -44.63
CA ASP A 651 -20.20 -2.34 -46.03
C ASP A 651 -20.25 -0.96 -46.74
N ALA A 652 -19.36 -0.05 -46.36
CA ALA A 652 -19.12 1.18 -47.11
C ALA A 652 -18.11 0.92 -48.23
N ALA A 653 -18.54 0.23 -49.30
CA ALA A 653 -17.88 0.37 -50.59
C ALA A 653 -18.45 1.63 -51.27
N PRO A 654 -17.66 2.69 -51.51
CA PRO A 654 -18.13 3.78 -52.34
C PRO A 654 -18.09 3.32 -53.81
N GLU A 655 -19.27 3.23 -54.42
CA GLU A 655 -19.39 3.46 -55.85
C GLU A 655 -18.91 4.89 -56.14
N THR A 656 -17.78 5.01 -56.85
CA THR A 656 -17.53 6.19 -57.68
C THR A 656 -17.01 5.75 -59.05
N ALA A 657 -17.73 6.22 -60.06
CA ALA A 657 -17.45 6.08 -61.47
C ALA A 657 -16.23 6.89 -61.96
N ASP A 658 -15.70 6.39 -63.07
CA ASP A 658 -15.03 7.07 -64.18
C ASP A 658 -13.59 7.63 -64.11
N SER A 659 -12.75 6.95 -64.89
CA SER A 659 -11.92 7.46 -66.00
C SER A 659 -10.42 7.75 -65.80
N ASN A 660 -9.64 7.13 -66.70
CA ASN A 660 -8.25 7.38 -67.12
C ASN A 660 -7.13 7.08 -66.11
N VAL A 661 -6.28 6.08 -66.41
CA VAL A 661 -5.05 6.26 -67.21
C VAL A 661 -4.64 4.94 -67.88
N ALA A 662 -4.25 5.10 -69.15
CA ALA A 662 -3.66 4.19 -70.13
C ALA A 662 -2.59 3.22 -69.58
N SER A 663 -2.68 1.92 -69.93
CA SER A 663 -1.88 1.22 -70.95
C SER A 663 -0.41 0.95 -70.58
N GLU A 664 -0.03 -0.33 -70.49
CA GLU A 664 0.97 -0.95 -71.38
C GLU A 664 1.13 -2.46 -71.08
N ASP A 665 1.07 -3.23 -72.17
CA ASP A 665 1.71 -4.52 -72.46
C ASP A 665 1.39 -5.83 -71.71
N GLY A 666 0.55 -6.64 -72.36
CA GLY A 666 0.99 -7.87 -73.06
C GLY A 666 1.18 -9.18 -72.26
N PRO A 667 0.96 -10.37 -72.87
CA PRO A 667 0.22 -11.48 -72.26
C PRO A 667 1.09 -12.73 -71.89
N PRO A 668 0.49 -13.82 -71.35
CA PRO A 668 1.09 -14.69 -70.34
C PRO A 668 1.76 -15.95 -70.89
N THR A 669 2.71 -16.50 -70.12
CA THR A 669 3.30 -17.82 -70.37
C THR A 669 2.72 -18.85 -69.41
N ILE A 670 1.99 -19.79 -69.99
CA ILE A 670 1.57 -21.10 -69.45
C ILE A 670 2.80 -22.02 -69.38
N LEU A 671 2.95 -22.82 -68.30
CA LEU A 671 3.61 -24.13 -68.24
C LEU A 671 3.45 -24.66 -66.80
N GLU A 672 2.48 -25.52 -66.55
CA GLU A 672 2.57 -26.99 -66.53
C GLU A 672 3.08 -27.58 -65.20
N LEU A 673 2.23 -28.46 -64.66
CA LEU A 673 2.42 -29.38 -63.56
C LEU A 673 3.63 -30.31 -63.76
N PRO A 674 4.09 -30.96 -62.69
CA PRO A 674 4.26 -32.41 -62.78
C PRO A 674 3.50 -33.13 -61.68
N ALA A 675 2.68 -34.08 -62.11
CA ALA A 675 2.12 -35.11 -61.27
C ALA A 675 3.13 -36.24 -61.04
N THR A 676 3.17 -36.72 -59.79
CA THR A 676 3.36 -38.12 -59.36
C THR A 676 4.71 -38.81 -59.66
N ILE A 677 5.28 -39.47 -58.64
CA ILE A 677 5.21 -40.93 -58.42
C ILE A 677 6.12 -41.34 -57.23
N LYS A 678 5.50 -42.01 -56.25
CA LYS A 678 5.99 -43.08 -55.34
C LYS A 678 7.34 -42.93 -54.61
N SER A 679 7.25 -42.90 -53.28
CA SER A 679 7.58 -44.03 -52.40
C SER A 679 7.10 -43.76 -50.98
#